data_AF-A0A1M7TB83-F1
#
_entry.id   AF-A0A1M7TB83-F1
#
_cell.length_a   1.000
_cell.length_b   1.000
_cell.length_c   1.000
_cell.angle_alpha   90.00
_cell.angle_beta   90.00
_cell.angle_gamma   90.00
#
_symmetry.space_group_name_H-M   'P 1'
#
loop_
_entity.id
_entity.type
_entity.pdbx_description
1 polymer ?
#
loop_
_entity_poly.entity_id
_entity_poly.type
_entity_poly.pdbx_seq_one_letter_code
_entity_poly.pdbx_strand_id
1 'polypeptide(L)'
;MGSRSSTPPPPPRLALPASEPHLDEEGRSPVAAPGAEPAERPAESGGELLLPVERIIDRDDALARLAAAAEAAEGRADVLRAEATAILREKLERGHEAIRAAFEARPMAGAPASRAVARLTDEIVRLAVEVSLRWLHPLHNPTTGERLTVAAVGGYGRFEMAPHSDVDLLFLTPWKKTAWVENVVESTLYILWDLRLKVGHAVRSIDDCLRLAAEDVTIRTALLEKRFICGDMELHAELDQRLWSELFERTGPQFVEAKLEERARRHERHGGSRYLLEPNVKESKGGLRDLQTLYWIAKYLYHAATPQALVEKGVFDEDERRVFSEAADFLWTVRFHLHYAAGRANDQLTFDQQVEVARRMGFDDAEGQRGVERFMQAYFRHARNVGELTRIFLAALEARHVKRRPGLGALVRAFHFGLRRGEGPFRLRDGRLDLADPDAFEKDPLNMLRLLDEGMRTGALIHPAALRKMAASVHLVDDAMRADPVANQMFLNLLLGHGNPERALRRMNETGLLGAFIPEFARIVAMMQFNMYHHYTVDEHTILAISILSQIERGERKDALPIASRILAEGVNRTVLYVALLLHDIGKGQPRDHSEVGAEIAARLCPRLGLNEADSATVEWLVRHHLLMSDVAQKRDISDPATVRAFADVVRSPERLKLLLVLTACDIMAVGPGVWNNWKAQLLRQLYRDTREALTGGHDRQTKAERVDEAKAALRELLTDWTAEEIEAEINRHYAAYWLGLRPEIQAVFARLARIARDDAVASDITADPSRDATRACFYMADHPGIFSRMAGAIALAGANVVDARTFTTADGYACSVFWIQDPGGRPYDAARLDRLRRAIDRTLAGEVVAREALKPKRKLKKRVSEFRVPTRVVFDNESSDLYTVIEVDTQDRIGLLHDLTRALTASNVSIVSAIIATYGAQAVDVFYVKDLFGLKIRNPAKMRAIEERLRAAIDAAASQDERPAGASAAPGEGAGAGAAPAKPARRPARRKAARGAAKDEATGAATGATSGAAPAAKGARKTARRASARAASPVAEAGTETRAPAAPPPTPEEDAAPRTRARRAPRRGAAAEGASGETGAAAPPPRAPTASADAPAAETAPRGAKGRRRAPRAAPPEDGGADGGPGAGGGKDGGARRGGRR
;
A
#
# COMPACT_ATOMS: atom_id res chain seq x y z
N MET A 1 47.13 49.45 46.40
CA MET A 1 48.38 50.09 45.95
C MET A 1 48.63 49.62 44.53
N GLY A 2 48.97 50.42 43.52
CA GLY A 2 49.07 51.89 43.43
C GLY A 2 48.43 52.43 42.13
N SER A 3 48.58 53.72 41.83
CA SER A 3 48.03 54.41 40.63
C SER A 3 49.18 55.09 39.85
N ARG A 4 49.07 55.55 38.59
CA ARG A 4 48.16 56.61 38.09
C ARG A 4 48.34 56.87 36.57
N SER A 5 47.25 57.28 35.88
CA SER A 5 47.17 58.19 34.70
C SER A 5 47.94 57.86 33.39
N SER A 6 47.58 58.37 32.20
CA SER A 6 46.64 59.47 31.80
C SER A 6 45.82 59.16 30.52
N THR A 7 44.99 60.10 30.07
CA THR A 7 43.94 59.97 29.01
C THR A 7 44.00 61.13 27.96
N PRO A 8 43.14 61.22 26.91
CA PRO A 8 43.59 61.56 25.54
C PRO A 8 43.18 62.96 24.99
N PRO A 9 43.62 63.31 23.76
CA PRO A 9 43.08 64.43 22.97
C PRO A 9 41.88 64.07 22.05
N PRO A 10 41.08 65.07 21.57
CA PRO A 10 39.86 64.90 20.75
C PRO A 10 40.11 65.03 19.21
N PRO A 11 39.08 64.84 18.34
CA PRO A 11 39.28 64.60 16.90
C PRO A 11 39.10 65.83 15.97
N PRO A 12 39.62 65.77 14.72
CA PRO A 12 39.29 66.71 13.64
C PRO A 12 38.03 66.30 12.85
N ARG A 13 37.42 67.25 12.14
CA ARG A 13 36.31 67.04 11.18
C ARG A 13 36.60 67.78 9.87
N LEU A 14 36.11 67.19 8.76
CA LEU A 14 35.81 67.80 7.47
C LEU A 14 36.95 68.46 6.66
N ALA A 15 37.21 67.87 5.50
CA ALA A 15 37.52 68.57 4.26
C ALA A 15 36.67 67.95 3.12
N LEU A 16 36.27 68.76 2.14
CA LEU A 16 35.56 68.30 0.94
C LEU A 16 36.56 67.89 -0.16
N PRO A 17 36.12 67.06 -1.11
CA PRO A 17 36.41 67.36 -2.52
C PRO A 17 35.15 67.47 -3.37
N ALA A 18 35.23 68.29 -4.42
CA ALA A 18 34.30 68.36 -5.54
C ALA A 18 35.12 68.33 -6.85
N SER A 19 34.44 68.12 -7.98
CA SER A 19 34.97 67.94 -9.35
C SER A 19 35.94 66.75 -9.54
N GLU A 20 35.96 66.03 -10.67
CA GLU A 20 35.02 65.94 -11.81
C GLU A 20 35.22 64.55 -12.48
N PRO A 21 34.22 63.96 -13.16
CA PRO A 21 34.42 62.73 -13.91
C PRO A 21 35.09 63.02 -15.26
N HIS A 22 36.23 62.37 -15.53
CA HIS A 22 36.79 62.34 -16.89
C HIS A 22 35.83 61.64 -17.86
N LEU A 23 35.67 62.22 -19.05
CA LEU A 23 34.98 61.64 -20.19
C LEU A 23 36.02 61.27 -21.26
N ASP A 24 35.94 60.05 -21.80
CA ASP A 24 36.64 59.68 -23.03
C ASP A 24 35.96 60.32 -24.25
N GLU A 25 36.71 60.52 -25.35
CA GLU A 25 36.31 61.41 -26.47
C GLU A 25 35.04 61.02 -27.26
N GLU A 26 34.43 59.85 -27.00
CA GLU A 26 33.12 59.47 -27.58
C GLU A 26 31.93 59.57 -26.60
N GLY A 27 32.15 60.01 -25.35
CA GLY A 27 31.05 60.35 -24.41
C GLY A 27 30.16 59.19 -23.97
N ARG A 28 30.65 57.94 -24.00
CA ARG A 28 29.93 56.74 -23.55
C ARG A 28 30.38 56.28 -22.16
N SER A 29 29.44 56.10 -21.24
CA SER A 29 29.71 55.46 -19.95
C SER A 29 29.74 53.92 -20.10
N PRO A 30 30.74 53.21 -19.55
CA PRO A 30 30.92 51.78 -19.78
C PRO A 30 29.95 50.94 -18.93
N VAL A 31 28.78 50.64 -19.49
CA VAL A 31 27.96 49.51 -19.01
C VAL A 31 28.55 48.22 -19.60
N ALA A 32 28.71 47.19 -18.76
CA ALA A 32 29.53 46.02 -19.07
C ALA A 32 29.15 45.34 -20.41
N ALA A 33 30.13 45.23 -21.30
CA ALA A 33 29.97 44.52 -22.58
C ALA A 33 29.72 43.01 -22.36
N PRO A 34 28.95 42.34 -23.23
CA PRO A 34 28.60 40.92 -23.08
C PRO A 34 29.76 40.00 -23.53
N GLY A 35 30.88 40.07 -22.79
CA GLY A 35 32.13 39.36 -23.06
C GLY A 35 33.19 39.40 -21.94
N ALA A 36 32.87 39.90 -20.74
CA ALA A 36 33.78 39.81 -19.60
C ALA A 36 33.84 38.36 -19.07
N GLU A 37 35.06 37.82 -18.91
CA GLU A 37 35.24 36.53 -18.23
C GLU A 37 34.74 36.61 -16.78
N PRO A 38 33.95 35.63 -16.29
CA PRO A 38 33.41 35.69 -14.95
C PRO A 38 34.51 35.43 -13.91
N ALA A 39 34.66 36.35 -12.95
CA ALA A 39 35.36 36.09 -11.71
C ALA A 39 34.85 34.78 -11.06
N GLU A 40 35.74 34.08 -10.35
CA GLU A 40 35.55 32.67 -9.97
C GLU A 40 34.15 32.37 -9.42
N ARG A 41 33.42 31.50 -10.11
CA ARG A 41 32.03 31.19 -9.79
C ARG A 41 31.94 30.56 -8.39
N PRO A 42 31.00 31.00 -7.52
CA PRO A 42 30.85 30.42 -6.19
C PRO A 42 30.50 28.93 -6.29
N ALA A 43 31.50 28.09 -6.01
CA ALA A 43 31.50 26.63 -6.00
C ALA A 43 30.34 25.97 -6.76
N GLU A 44 30.48 25.82 -8.09
CA GLU A 44 29.62 24.91 -8.84
C GLU A 44 29.66 23.52 -8.18
N SER A 45 28.49 22.88 -7.99
CA SER A 45 28.35 21.70 -7.13
C SER A 45 29.28 20.57 -7.59
N GLY A 46 30.39 20.37 -6.89
CA GLY A 46 31.57 19.61 -7.33
C GLY A 46 31.44 18.09 -7.40
N GLY A 47 30.34 17.58 -7.92
CA GLY A 47 30.15 16.17 -8.26
C GLY A 47 30.29 15.93 -9.75
N GLU A 48 30.97 14.85 -10.14
CA GLU A 48 31.23 14.42 -11.53
C GLU A 48 29.98 14.57 -12.44
N LEU A 49 30.16 15.13 -13.63
CA LEU A 49 29.13 15.10 -14.69
C LEU A 49 29.21 13.78 -15.46
N LEU A 50 28.08 13.28 -15.95
CA LEU A 50 28.05 12.09 -16.82
C LEU A 50 28.88 12.26 -18.10
N LEU A 51 29.03 13.48 -18.59
CA LEU A 51 29.83 13.84 -19.76
C LEU A 51 30.48 15.22 -19.54
N PRO A 52 31.62 15.51 -20.19
CA PRO A 52 32.13 16.87 -20.36
C PRO A 52 31.07 17.78 -21.01
N VAL A 53 31.06 19.07 -20.67
CA VAL A 53 29.97 20.00 -21.06
C VAL A 53 29.89 20.15 -22.59
N GLU A 54 31.04 20.08 -23.25
CA GLU A 54 31.23 20.21 -24.69
C GLU A 54 30.60 19.03 -25.46
N ARG A 55 30.44 17.88 -24.77
CA ARG A 55 29.72 16.69 -25.29
C ARG A 55 28.24 16.67 -24.91
N ILE A 56 27.79 17.60 -24.05
CA ILE A 56 26.39 17.82 -23.71
C ILE A 56 25.79 18.87 -24.64
N ILE A 57 26.49 19.99 -24.83
CA ILE A 57 26.10 21.08 -25.73
C ILE A 57 27.34 21.90 -26.15
N ASP A 58 27.57 21.96 -27.45
CA ASP A 58 28.45 22.97 -28.05
C ASP A 58 27.72 24.32 -28.02
N ARG A 59 28.14 25.21 -27.12
CA ARG A 59 27.56 26.55 -26.94
C ARG A 59 28.00 27.51 -28.04
N ASP A 60 29.22 27.40 -28.53
CA ASP A 60 29.81 28.43 -29.41
C ASP A 60 29.27 28.30 -30.84
N ASP A 61 29.08 27.08 -31.36
CA ASP A 61 28.27 26.86 -32.57
C ASP A 61 26.82 27.33 -32.38
N ALA A 62 26.24 27.13 -31.19
CA ALA A 62 24.87 27.60 -30.92
C ALA A 62 24.80 29.13 -30.98
N LEU A 63 25.74 29.85 -30.36
CA LEU A 63 25.82 31.31 -30.38
C LEU A 63 26.10 31.85 -31.79
N ALA A 64 27.05 31.26 -32.53
CA ALA A 64 27.37 31.66 -33.90
C ALA A 64 26.15 31.51 -34.83
N ARG A 65 25.42 30.40 -34.73
CA ARG A 65 24.21 30.15 -35.51
C ARG A 65 23.06 31.08 -35.12
N LEU A 66 22.91 31.40 -33.84
CA LEU A 66 21.91 32.37 -33.35
C LEU A 66 22.21 33.79 -33.82
N ALA A 67 23.49 34.19 -33.88
CA ALA A 67 23.90 35.48 -34.44
C ALA A 67 23.59 35.56 -35.94
N ALA A 68 23.97 34.55 -36.73
CA ALA A 68 23.65 34.49 -38.16
C ALA A 68 22.13 34.49 -38.43
N ALA A 69 21.34 33.83 -37.58
CA ALA A 69 19.88 33.88 -37.64
C ALA A 69 19.31 35.27 -37.30
N ALA A 70 19.93 36.02 -36.39
CA ALA A 70 19.54 37.39 -36.05
C ALA A 70 19.82 38.37 -37.19
N GLU A 71 20.94 38.22 -37.89
CA GLU A 71 21.26 38.97 -39.10
C GLU A 71 20.25 38.66 -40.22
N ALA A 72 20.03 37.38 -40.53
CA ALA A 72 19.10 36.93 -41.58
C ALA A 72 17.61 37.23 -41.29
N ALA A 73 17.25 37.50 -40.04
CA ALA A 73 15.89 37.92 -39.68
C ALA A 73 15.58 39.37 -40.10
N GLU A 74 16.60 40.22 -40.34
CA GLU A 74 16.44 41.64 -40.71
C GLU A 74 15.56 42.42 -39.70
N GLY A 75 15.75 42.16 -38.40
CA GLY A 75 14.98 42.77 -37.30
C GLY A 75 13.56 42.22 -37.10
N ARG A 76 13.12 41.22 -37.88
CA ARG A 76 11.80 40.57 -37.70
C ARG A 76 11.83 39.61 -36.52
N ALA A 77 11.35 40.09 -35.36
CA ALA A 77 11.35 39.36 -34.09
C ALA A 77 10.62 38.00 -34.12
N ASP A 78 9.59 37.85 -34.96
CA ASP A 78 8.85 36.60 -35.15
C ASP A 78 9.67 35.55 -35.92
N VAL A 79 10.41 35.98 -36.95
CA VAL A 79 11.34 35.15 -37.73
C VAL A 79 12.53 34.74 -36.88
N LEU A 80 13.19 35.67 -36.20
CA LEU A 80 14.31 35.36 -35.31
C LEU A 80 13.91 34.36 -34.22
N ARG A 81 12.76 34.55 -33.58
CA ARG A 81 12.27 33.59 -32.58
C ARG A 81 12.08 32.20 -33.18
N ALA A 82 11.54 32.08 -34.39
CA ALA A 82 11.33 30.78 -35.05
C ALA A 82 12.67 30.06 -35.32
N GLU A 83 13.65 30.75 -35.91
CA GLU A 83 14.98 30.19 -36.19
C GLU A 83 15.75 29.86 -34.89
N ALA A 84 15.69 30.75 -33.90
CA ALA A 84 16.30 30.51 -32.59
C ALA A 84 15.69 29.29 -31.88
N THR A 85 14.37 29.11 -31.94
CA THR A 85 13.69 27.91 -31.43
C THR A 85 14.10 26.66 -32.21
N ALA A 86 14.36 26.73 -33.52
CA ALA A 86 14.84 25.60 -34.31
C ALA A 86 16.27 25.18 -33.91
N ILE A 87 17.20 26.15 -33.81
CA ILE A 87 18.59 25.91 -33.38
C ILE A 87 18.64 25.35 -31.95
N LEU A 88 17.89 25.95 -31.02
CA LEU A 88 17.85 25.49 -29.63
C LEU A 88 17.17 24.13 -29.46
N ARG A 89 16.22 23.77 -30.34
CA ARG A 89 15.62 22.43 -30.37
C ARG A 89 16.66 21.38 -30.74
N GLU A 90 17.40 21.58 -31.83
CA GLU A 90 18.45 20.67 -32.27
C GLU A 90 19.50 20.43 -31.17
N LYS A 91 19.92 21.50 -30.48
CA LYS A 91 20.89 21.44 -29.37
C LYS A 91 20.32 20.71 -28.16
N LEU A 92 19.08 21.00 -27.77
CA LEU A 92 18.38 20.34 -26.66
C LEU A 92 18.18 18.83 -26.93
N GLU A 93 17.72 18.47 -28.12
CA GLU A 93 17.43 17.08 -28.50
C GLU A 93 18.72 16.25 -28.56
N ARG A 94 19.77 16.73 -29.25
CA ARG A 94 21.09 16.05 -29.26
C ARG A 94 21.72 15.93 -27.88
N GLY A 95 21.61 16.96 -27.04
CA GLY A 95 22.13 16.92 -25.67
C GLY A 95 21.42 15.86 -24.82
N HIS A 96 20.09 15.75 -24.95
CA HIS A 96 19.32 14.69 -24.30
C HIS A 96 19.67 13.29 -24.81
N GLU A 97 19.91 13.13 -26.11
CA GLU A 97 20.37 11.86 -26.70
C GLU A 97 21.77 11.47 -26.19
N ALA A 98 22.72 12.40 -26.17
CA ALA A 98 24.08 12.17 -25.67
C ALA A 98 24.10 11.77 -24.18
N ILE A 99 23.36 12.49 -23.33
CA ILE A 99 23.19 12.15 -21.91
C ILE A 99 22.54 10.77 -21.76
N ARG A 100 21.49 10.46 -22.54
CA ARG A 100 20.81 9.18 -22.48
C ARG A 100 21.75 8.03 -22.87
N ALA A 101 22.47 8.14 -23.98
CA ALA A 101 23.41 7.11 -24.44
C ALA A 101 24.52 6.85 -23.40
N ALA A 102 25.07 7.91 -22.80
CA ALA A 102 26.09 7.81 -21.75
C ALA A 102 25.56 7.21 -20.43
N PHE A 103 24.24 7.33 -20.17
CA PHE A 103 23.58 6.71 -19.00
C PHE A 103 23.20 5.25 -19.27
N GLU A 104 22.67 4.93 -20.46
CA GLU A 104 22.41 3.54 -20.86
C GLU A 104 23.72 2.73 -20.96
N ALA A 105 24.88 3.38 -21.21
CA ALA A 105 26.21 2.78 -21.12
C ALA A 105 26.81 2.70 -19.68
N ARG A 106 26.28 3.45 -18.72
CA ARG A 106 26.64 3.39 -17.28
C ARG A 106 25.36 3.38 -16.43
N PRO A 107 24.60 2.26 -16.41
CA PRO A 107 23.21 2.21 -15.90
C PRO A 107 23.05 2.40 -14.38
N MET A 108 24.12 2.76 -13.66
CA MET A 108 24.14 3.13 -12.24
C MET A 108 24.47 4.61 -11.99
N ALA A 109 24.72 5.41 -13.04
CA ALA A 109 25.21 6.79 -12.91
C ALA A 109 24.07 7.84 -12.84
N GLY A 110 23.07 7.62 -12.00
CA GLY A 110 21.85 8.44 -11.91
C GLY A 110 22.09 9.89 -11.47
N ALA A 111 22.91 10.12 -10.44
CA ALA A 111 23.22 11.46 -9.96
C ALA A 111 24.15 12.25 -10.91
N PRO A 112 25.21 11.65 -11.53
CA PRO A 112 25.93 12.28 -12.65
C PRO A 112 25.03 12.64 -13.84
N ALA A 113 24.06 11.79 -14.19
CA ALA A 113 23.08 12.07 -15.24
C ALA A 113 22.13 13.21 -14.85
N SER A 114 21.69 13.26 -13.59
CA SER A 114 20.84 14.31 -13.02
C SER A 114 21.47 15.71 -13.14
N ARG A 115 22.78 15.79 -12.85
CA ARG A 115 23.58 17.00 -13.03
C ARG A 115 23.80 17.36 -14.51
N ALA A 116 23.98 16.36 -15.38
CA ALA A 116 24.14 16.59 -16.82
C ALA A 116 22.86 17.18 -17.48
N VAL A 117 21.67 16.69 -17.11
CA VAL A 117 20.39 17.26 -17.57
C VAL A 117 20.22 18.70 -17.06
N ALA A 118 20.60 18.96 -15.80
CA ALA A 118 20.57 20.31 -15.25
C ALA A 118 21.54 21.26 -16.00
N ARG A 119 22.75 20.80 -16.36
CA ARG A 119 23.69 21.61 -17.17
C ARG A 119 23.17 21.90 -18.58
N LEU A 120 22.58 20.92 -19.26
CA LEU A 120 21.96 21.15 -20.58
C LEU A 120 20.86 22.22 -20.48
N THR A 121 20.07 22.18 -19.40
CA THR A 121 19.03 23.17 -19.12
C THR A 121 19.61 24.55 -18.81
N ASP A 122 20.72 24.64 -18.05
CA ASP A 122 21.43 25.90 -17.80
C ASP A 122 21.76 26.62 -19.12
N GLU A 123 22.39 25.92 -20.06
CA GLU A 123 22.84 26.53 -21.32
C GLU A 123 21.69 26.86 -22.27
N ILE A 124 20.66 26.01 -22.37
CA ILE A 124 19.46 26.31 -23.18
C ILE A 124 18.70 27.53 -22.62
N VAL A 125 18.61 27.68 -21.30
CA VAL A 125 18.02 28.88 -20.66
C VAL A 125 18.92 30.10 -20.90
N ARG A 126 20.24 29.98 -20.74
CA ARG A 126 21.22 31.05 -21.03
C ARG A 126 21.05 31.56 -22.45
N LEU A 127 21.04 30.68 -23.44
CA LEU A 127 20.91 31.04 -24.85
C LEU A 127 19.54 31.68 -25.17
N ALA A 128 18.43 31.22 -24.58
CA ALA A 128 17.11 31.83 -24.77
C ALA A 128 17.00 33.25 -24.17
N VAL A 129 17.63 33.48 -23.01
CA VAL A 129 17.77 34.81 -22.39
C VAL A 129 18.69 35.69 -23.24
N GLU A 130 19.80 35.13 -23.72
CA GLU A 130 20.80 35.82 -24.54
C GLU A 130 20.22 36.28 -25.89
N VAL A 131 19.37 35.48 -26.54
CA VAL A 131 18.58 35.90 -27.72
C VAL A 131 17.64 37.06 -27.39
N SER A 132 16.97 36.99 -26.24
CA SER A 132 16.00 38.00 -25.79
C SER A 132 16.67 39.34 -25.47
N LEU A 133 17.88 39.32 -24.92
CA LEU A 133 18.67 40.50 -24.55
C LEU A 133 19.47 41.10 -25.73
N ARG A 134 20.17 40.27 -26.52
CA ARG A 134 21.08 40.75 -27.58
C ARG A 134 20.34 41.27 -28.82
N TRP A 135 19.24 40.61 -29.22
CA TRP A 135 18.66 40.80 -30.55
C TRP A 135 17.16 41.14 -30.56
N LEU A 136 16.36 40.62 -29.62
CA LEU A 136 14.91 40.93 -29.57
C LEU A 136 14.61 42.25 -28.85
N HIS A 137 15.27 42.52 -27.71
CA HIS A 137 15.06 43.74 -26.91
C HIS A 137 16.37 44.45 -26.53
N PRO A 138 17.24 44.82 -27.51
CA PRO A 138 18.53 45.43 -27.24
C PRO A 138 18.42 46.77 -26.51
N LEU A 139 19.01 46.84 -25.31
CA LEU A 139 18.90 47.98 -24.41
C LEU A 139 20.12 48.91 -24.55
N HIS A 140 19.93 49.99 -25.31
CA HIS A 140 21.01 50.89 -25.74
C HIS A 140 21.44 51.92 -24.67
N ASN A 141 20.60 52.19 -23.67
CA ASN A 141 20.88 53.11 -22.57
C ASN A 141 20.20 52.58 -21.28
N PRO A 142 20.81 51.58 -20.60
CA PRO A 142 20.21 50.93 -19.45
C PRO A 142 20.31 51.80 -18.19
N THR A 143 19.24 51.85 -17.40
CA THR A 143 19.27 52.42 -16.05
C THR A 143 19.40 51.32 -15.00
N THR A 144 19.53 51.71 -13.74
CA THR A 144 19.47 50.79 -12.59
C THR A 144 18.12 50.05 -12.46
N GLY A 145 17.07 50.47 -13.18
CA GLY A 145 15.77 49.79 -13.22
C GLY A 145 15.66 48.61 -14.19
N GLU A 146 16.59 48.49 -15.15
CA GLU A 146 16.63 47.40 -16.13
C GLU A 146 17.60 46.26 -15.72
N ARG A 147 18.04 46.24 -14.46
CA ARG A 147 18.79 45.12 -13.89
C ARG A 147 17.89 43.87 -13.81
N LEU A 148 18.36 42.76 -14.36
CA LEU A 148 17.65 41.47 -14.39
C LEU A 148 18.61 40.32 -14.08
N THR A 149 18.24 39.48 -13.10
CA THR A 149 18.87 38.17 -12.88
C THR A 149 17.91 37.07 -13.29
N VAL A 150 18.44 36.00 -13.88
CA VAL A 150 17.74 34.72 -14.05
C VAL A 150 18.40 33.68 -13.14
N ALA A 151 17.61 33.11 -12.23
CA ALA A 151 18.03 32.05 -11.33
C ALA A 151 17.13 30.82 -11.46
N ALA A 152 17.69 29.63 -11.36
CA ALA A 152 16.95 28.39 -11.21
C ALA A 152 16.52 28.23 -9.76
N VAL A 153 15.33 27.66 -9.51
CA VAL A 153 14.83 27.34 -8.16
C VAL A 153 14.36 25.89 -8.09
N GLY A 154 13.99 25.41 -6.91
CA GLY A 154 13.48 24.04 -6.74
C GLY A 154 14.51 22.96 -7.10
N GLY A 155 14.07 21.91 -7.82
CA GLY A 155 14.95 20.83 -8.26
C GLY A 155 16.02 21.28 -9.27
N TYR A 156 15.66 22.17 -10.19
CA TYR A 156 16.60 22.76 -11.14
C TYR A 156 17.63 23.67 -10.43
N GLY A 157 17.19 24.40 -9.40
CA GLY A 157 18.04 25.15 -8.49
C GLY A 157 19.09 24.27 -7.79
N ARG A 158 18.68 23.13 -7.21
CA ARG A 158 19.58 22.11 -6.63
C ARG A 158 20.51 21.40 -7.62
N PHE A 159 20.42 21.66 -8.93
CA PHE A 159 21.14 20.92 -9.97
C PHE A 159 20.73 19.42 -10.03
N GLU A 160 19.46 19.14 -9.70
CA GLU A 160 18.84 17.81 -9.60
C GLU A 160 17.65 17.67 -10.58
N MET A 161 17.91 17.29 -11.83
CA MET A 161 16.88 17.16 -12.88
C MET A 161 16.76 15.73 -13.44
N ALA A 162 15.53 15.22 -13.53
CA ALA A 162 15.24 14.00 -14.29
C ALA A 162 14.90 14.34 -15.74
N PRO A 163 14.92 13.38 -16.68
CA PRO A 163 14.31 13.57 -18.00
C PRO A 163 12.84 14.00 -17.83
N HIS A 164 12.36 14.95 -18.63
CA HIS A 164 11.00 15.51 -18.51
C HIS A 164 10.66 16.20 -17.16
N SER A 165 11.67 16.55 -16.34
CA SER A 165 11.52 17.49 -15.22
C SER A 165 10.95 18.84 -15.70
N ASP A 166 10.28 19.53 -14.80
CA ASP A 166 9.84 20.91 -15.00
C ASP A 166 11.04 21.88 -14.80
N VAL A 167 11.02 23.03 -15.47
CA VAL A 167 12.09 24.03 -15.48
C VAL A 167 11.63 25.23 -14.66
N ASP A 168 12.02 25.31 -13.39
CA ASP A 168 11.57 26.34 -12.46
C ASP A 168 12.53 27.56 -12.43
N LEU A 169 12.04 28.73 -12.84
CA LEU A 169 12.80 29.98 -12.98
C LEU A 169 12.32 31.10 -12.05
N LEU A 170 13.28 31.87 -11.52
CA LEU A 170 13.08 33.17 -10.91
C LEU A 170 13.73 34.24 -11.78
N PHE A 171 12.90 35.14 -12.31
CA PHE A 171 13.31 36.40 -12.91
C PHE A 171 13.27 37.48 -11.82
N LEU A 172 14.44 37.93 -11.39
CA LEU A 172 14.59 38.85 -10.26
C LEU A 172 14.90 40.26 -10.76
N THR A 173 14.16 41.24 -10.23
CA THR A 173 14.36 42.68 -10.46
C THR A 173 14.72 43.39 -9.15
N PRO A 174 15.38 44.56 -9.19
CA PRO A 174 15.68 45.33 -7.98
C PRO A 174 14.41 45.90 -7.34
N TRP A 175 13.45 46.36 -8.14
CA TRP A 175 12.16 46.88 -7.67
C TRP A 175 11.02 46.46 -8.61
N LYS A 176 9.99 47.30 -8.75
CA LYS A 176 8.89 47.14 -9.72
C LYS A 176 9.46 46.90 -11.13
N LYS A 177 9.11 45.75 -11.70
CA LYS A 177 9.36 45.37 -13.10
C LYS A 177 9.02 46.49 -14.09
N THR A 178 9.93 46.76 -15.01
CA THR A 178 9.76 47.73 -16.11
C THR A 178 9.22 47.04 -17.36
N ALA A 179 8.64 47.80 -18.30
CA ALA A 179 8.08 47.23 -19.53
C ALA A 179 9.14 46.49 -20.39
N TRP A 180 10.41 46.91 -20.33
CA TRP A 180 11.52 46.20 -20.97
C TRP A 180 11.74 44.82 -20.34
N VAL A 181 11.77 44.72 -19.00
CA VAL A 181 11.88 43.41 -18.32
C VAL A 181 10.68 42.51 -18.68
N GLU A 182 9.46 43.05 -18.72
CA GLU A 182 8.29 42.26 -19.11
C GLU A 182 8.43 41.68 -20.52
N ASN A 183 8.89 42.48 -21.49
CA ASN A 183 9.14 42.03 -22.86
C ASN A 183 10.26 40.97 -22.98
N VAL A 184 11.37 41.15 -22.27
CA VAL A 184 12.50 40.19 -22.23
C VAL A 184 12.05 38.85 -21.63
N VAL A 185 11.30 38.89 -20.52
CA VAL A 185 10.78 37.69 -19.87
C VAL A 185 9.75 36.99 -20.75
N GLU A 186 8.78 37.72 -21.32
CA GLU A 186 7.75 37.14 -22.21
C GLU A 186 8.40 36.49 -23.45
N SER A 187 9.43 37.11 -24.02
CA SER A 187 10.17 36.56 -25.18
C SER A 187 10.96 35.30 -24.82
N THR A 188 11.67 35.32 -23.69
CA THR A 188 12.40 34.15 -23.15
C THR A 188 11.44 32.99 -22.90
N LEU A 189 10.28 33.26 -22.27
CA LEU A 189 9.27 32.26 -21.98
C LEU A 189 8.65 31.67 -23.24
N TYR A 190 8.36 32.47 -24.27
CA TYR A 190 7.89 31.94 -25.55
C TYR A 190 8.89 30.98 -26.19
N ILE A 191 10.19 31.34 -26.25
CA ILE A 191 11.24 30.45 -26.78
C ILE A 191 11.21 29.10 -26.04
N LEU A 192 11.21 29.11 -24.70
CA LEU A 192 11.23 27.89 -23.88
C LEU A 192 9.91 27.07 -23.99
N TRP A 193 8.75 27.72 -24.11
CA TRP A 193 7.47 27.04 -24.34
C TRP A 193 7.34 26.45 -25.76
N ASP A 194 7.88 27.13 -26.78
CA ASP A 194 7.92 26.63 -28.15
C ASP A 194 8.90 25.45 -28.27
N LEU A 195 9.99 25.44 -27.49
CA LEU A 195 10.83 24.25 -27.26
C LEU A 195 10.09 23.08 -26.56
N ARG A 196 8.86 23.30 -26.07
CA ARG A 196 8.01 22.36 -25.30
C ARG A 196 8.50 22.07 -23.88
N LEU A 197 9.37 22.93 -23.33
CA LEU A 197 9.75 22.85 -21.92
C LEU A 197 8.58 23.30 -21.04
N LYS A 198 8.39 22.58 -19.92
CA LYS A 198 7.41 22.95 -18.91
C LYS A 198 8.02 23.98 -17.96
N VAL A 199 7.88 25.26 -18.29
CA VAL A 199 8.50 26.33 -17.51
C VAL A 199 7.58 26.81 -16.38
N GLY A 200 7.94 26.49 -15.15
CA GLY A 200 7.47 27.21 -13.97
C GLY A 200 8.25 28.52 -13.86
N HIS A 201 7.59 29.65 -13.59
CA HIS A 201 8.31 30.92 -13.44
C HIS A 201 7.68 31.87 -12.44
N ALA A 202 8.50 32.75 -11.89
CA ALA A 202 8.08 33.93 -11.14
C ALA A 202 8.90 35.16 -11.57
N VAL A 203 8.25 36.32 -11.69
CA VAL A 203 8.91 37.63 -11.85
C VAL A 203 8.69 38.41 -10.56
N ARG A 204 9.76 38.79 -9.85
CA ARG A 204 9.66 39.38 -8.49
C ARG A 204 10.76 40.39 -8.20
N SER A 205 10.44 41.36 -7.36
CA SER A 205 11.44 42.17 -6.64
C SER A 205 12.08 41.36 -5.50
N ILE A 206 13.19 41.85 -4.94
CA ILE A 206 13.78 41.28 -3.72
C ILE A 206 12.77 41.32 -2.55
N ASP A 207 12.07 42.44 -2.37
CA ASP A 207 11.08 42.62 -1.30
C ASP A 207 9.86 41.70 -1.47
N ASP A 208 9.41 41.46 -2.72
CA ASP A 208 8.37 40.44 -2.99
C ASP A 208 8.86 39.03 -2.68
N CYS A 209 10.12 38.70 -2.97
CA CYS A 209 10.71 37.42 -2.60
C CYS A 209 10.73 37.22 -1.07
N LEU A 210 11.19 38.22 -0.31
CA LEU A 210 11.22 38.19 1.15
C LEU A 210 9.80 38.05 1.74
N ARG A 211 8.88 38.92 1.32
CA ARG A 211 7.50 38.96 1.81
C ARG A 211 6.74 37.67 1.52
N LEU A 212 6.77 37.18 0.27
CA LEU A 212 6.07 35.94 -0.10
C LEU A 212 6.72 34.69 0.54
N ALA A 213 8.03 34.71 0.83
CA ALA A 213 8.68 33.64 1.56
C ALA A 213 8.38 33.67 3.08
N ALA A 214 8.15 34.85 3.65
CA ALA A 214 7.62 34.95 5.02
C ALA A 214 6.21 34.34 5.11
N GLU A 215 5.36 34.60 4.11
CA GLU A 215 3.98 34.12 4.01
C GLU A 215 3.86 32.61 3.70
N ASP A 216 4.63 32.06 2.75
CA ASP A 216 4.53 30.66 2.28
C ASP A 216 5.86 29.88 2.36
N VAL A 217 5.82 28.77 3.10
CA VAL A 217 6.95 27.82 3.27
C VAL A 217 7.34 27.15 1.95
N THR A 218 6.42 26.99 0.99
CA THR A 218 6.70 26.45 -0.35
C THR A 218 7.62 27.39 -1.11
N ILE A 219 7.24 28.68 -1.22
CA ILE A 219 8.07 29.74 -1.78
C ILE A 219 9.41 29.86 -1.03
N ARG A 220 9.38 29.81 0.31
CA ARG A 220 10.60 29.85 1.14
C ARG A 220 11.57 28.72 0.82
N THR A 221 11.04 27.51 0.57
CA THR A 221 11.84 26.35 0.15
C THR A 221 12.46 26.61 -1.22
N ALA A 222 11.67 27.07 -2.20
CA ALA A 222 12.18 27.34 -3.54
C ALA A 222 13.31 28.41 -3.55
N LEU A 223 13.22 29.44 -2.71
CA LEU A 223 14.26 30.48 -2.58
C LEU A 223 15.50 30.06 -1.78
N LEU A 224 15.37 29.10 -0.85
CA LEU A 224 16.51 28.41 -0.24
C LEU A 224 17.34 27.63 -1.29
N GLU A 225 16.69 27.24 -2.38
CA GLU A 225 17.24 26.44 -3.47
C GLU A 225 17.65 27.27 -4.70
N LYS A 226 17.57 28.61 -4.63
CA LYS A 226 17.98 29.47 -5.75
C LYS A 226 19.44 29.23 -6.15
N ARG A 227 19.70 29.24 -7.45
CA ARG A 227 21.02 29.15 -8.07
C ARG A 227 21.08 30.09 -9.27
N PHE A 228 22.07 30.97 -9.31
CA PHE A 228 22.31 31.89 -10.42
C PHE A 228 22.50 31.13 -11.75
N ILE A 229 21.84 31.58 -12.81
CA ILE A 229 22.02 31.07 -14.18
C ILE A 229 22.73 32.12 -15.04
N CYS A 230 22.16 33.33 -15.15
CA CYS A 230 22.72 34.45 -15.92
C CYS A 230 22.08 35.79 -15.53
N GLY A 231 22.57 36.89 -16.12
CA GLY A 231 22.17 38.24 -15.79
C GLY A 231 22.98 38.82 -14.63
N ASP A 232 22.37 39.69 -13.85
CA ASP A 232 23.02 40.44 -12.78
C ASP A 232 23.41 39.55 -11.58
N MET A 233 24.69 39.48 -11.23
CA MET A 233 25.20 38.67 -10.11
C MET A 233 25.10 39.39 -8.76
N GLU A 234 25.26 40.71 -8.71
CA GLU A 234 25.15 41.48 -7.46
C GLU A 234 23.72 41.40 -6.93
N LEU A 235 22.73 41.53 -7.81
CA LEU A 235 21.32 41.43 -7.48
C LEU A 235 20.94 40.02 -6.94
N HIS A 236 21.63 38.97 -7.42
CA HIS A 236 21.52 37.62 -6.85
C HIS A 236 22.13 37.54 -5.44
N ALA A 237 23.30 38.17 -5.24
CA ALA A 237 24.00 38.19 -3.96
C ALA A 237 23.23 38.99 -2.89
N GLU A 238 22.65 40.15 -3.26
CA GLU A 238 21.77 40.94 -2.39
C GLU A 238 20.56 40.11 -1.93
N LEU A 239 19.90 39.40 -2.86
CA LEU A 239 18.79 38.51 -2.52
C LEU A 239 19.22 37.38 -1.57
N ASP A 240 20.41 36.79 -1.74
CA ASP A 240 20.91 35.77 -0.80
C ASP A 240 21.18 36.36 0.58
N GLN A 241 21.95 37.45 0.66
CA GLN A 241 22.28 38.14 1.91
C GLN A 241 21.04 38.55 2.70
N ARG A 242 20.04 39.15 2.03
CA ARG A 242 18.78 39.57 2.65
C ARG A 242 17.91 38.38 3.05
N LEU A 243 17.83 37.30 2.25
CA LEU A 243 17.10 36.08 2.64
C LEU A 243 17.67 35.43 3.90
N TRP A 244 18.99 35.36 4.05
CA TRP A 244 19.62 34.82 5.26
C TRP A 244 19.33 35.67 6.49
N SER A 245 19.76 36.95 6.43
CA SER A 245 19.73 37.86 7.59
C SER A 245 18.33 38.32 8.00
N GLU A 246 17.40 38.55 7.06
CA GLU A 246 16.05 39.05 7.39
C GLU A 246 15.07 37.91 7.73
N LEU A 247 15.25 36.72 7.15
CA LEU A 247 14.25 35.64 7.20
C LEU A 247 14.78 34.28 7.69
N PHE A 248 15.82 33.69 7.08
CA PHE A 248 16.16 32.28 7.32
C PHE A 248 16.74 32.05 8.73
N GLU A 249 17.77 32.80 9.13
CA GLU A 249 18.38 32.68 10.47
C GLU A 249 17.36 32.86 11.61
N ARG A 250 16.34 33.70 11.36
CA ARG A 250 15.34 34.14 12.35
C ARG A 250 14.14 33.18 12.49
N THR A 251 13.99 32.21 11.59
CA THR A 251 12.76 31.36 11.53
C THR A 251 13.01 29.84 11.49
N GLY A 252 14.25 29.40 11.75
CA GLY A 252 14.66 27.97 11.74
C GLY A 252 13.67 26.98 12.37
N PRO A 253 13.25 27.14 13.64
CA PRO A 253 12.31 26.24 14.30
C PRO A 253 10.96 26.08 13.58
N GLN A 254 10.44 27.17 13.00
CA GLN A 254 9.16 27.18 12.26
C GLN A 254 9.28 26.42 10.94
N PHE A 255 10.39 26.61 10.22
CA PHE A 255 10.67 25.89 8.98
C PHE A 255 10.84 24.38 9.22
N VAL A 256 11.52 23.99 10.30
CA VAL A 256 11.61 22.58 10.74
C VAL A 256 10.21 22.02 11.00
N GLU A 257 9.40 22.67 11.83
CA GLU A 257 8.06 22.19 12.21
C GLU A 257 7.18 21.98 10.97
N ALA A 258 7.11 22.97 10.09
CA ALA A 258 6.36 22.88 8.84
C ALA A 258 6.85 21.74 7.91
N LYS A 259 8.17 21.53 7.77
CA LYS A 259 8.72 20.46 6.93
C LYS A 259 8.53 19.06 7.49
N LEU A 260 8.49 18.90 8.80
CA LEU A 260 8.16 17.61 9.42
C LEU A 260 6.66 17.29 9.28
N GLU A 261 5.79 18.29 9.31
CA GLU A 261 4.36 18.12 9.07
C GLU A 261 4.06 17.83 7.58
N GLU A 262 4.69 18.55 6.65
CA GLU A 262 4.65 18.29 5.20
C GLU A 262 5.03 16.83 4.88
N ARG A 263 6.10 16.33 5.52
CA ARG A 263 6.54 14.94 5.42
C ARG A 263 5.52 13.95 5.96
N ALA A 264 4.94 14.19 7.14
CA ALA A 264 3.91 13.32 7.72
C ALA A 264 2.68 13.22 6.80
N ARG A 265 2.11 14.37 6.41
CA ARG A 265 0.97 14.46 5.48
C ARG A 265 1.27 13.89 4.09
N ARG A 266 2.54 13.79 3.67
CA ARG A 266 2.95 13.07 2.45
C ARG A 266 2.97 11.57 2.66
N HIS A 267 3.53 11.07 3.75
CA HIS A 267 3.65 9.64 4.03
C HIS A 267 2.28 8.97 4.13
N GLU A 268 1.32 9.60 4.81
CA GLU A 268 -0.07 9.13 4.91
C GLU A 268 -0.72 8.96 3.53
N ARG A 269 -0.61 9.97 2.65
CA ARG A 269 -1.15 9.93 1.28
C ARG A 269 -0.50 8.89 0.38
N HIS A 270 0.70 8.41 0.71
CA HIS A 270 1.42 7.36 -0.01
C HIS A 270 1.49 6.05 0.79
N GLY A 271 0.44 5.75 1.56
CA GLY A 271 0.20 4.43 2.18
C GLY A 271 0.96 4.14 3.48
N GLY A 272 1.71 5.10 4.04
CA GLY A 272 2.28 5.07 5.40
C GLY A 272 3.42 4.08 5.68
N SER A 273 3.47 2.93 4.99
CA SER A 273 4.57 1.98 5.03
C SER A 273 5.68 2.33 4.02
N ARG A 274 6.86 1.77 4.25
CA ARG A 274 8.06 1.93 3.41
C ARG A 274 8.26 0.74 2.46
N TYR A 275 7.57 -0.37 2.73
CA TYR A 275 7.74 -1.66 2.05
C TYR A 275 6.61 -1.95 1.07
N LEU A 276 5.92 -0.92 0.57
CA LEU A 276 4.83 -1.05 -0.41
C LEU A 276 5.38 -1.62 -1.72
N LEU A 277 4.83 -2.73 -2.20
CA LEU A 277 5.36 -3.45 -3.38
C LEU A 277 5.40 -2.62 -4.67
N GLU A 278 4.53 -1.62 -4.83
CA GLU A 278 4.64 -0.61 -5.91
C GLU A 278 4.87 0.78 -5.28
N PRO A 279 6.13 1.17 -5.00
CA PRO A 279 6.43 2.41 -4.31
C PRO A 279 6.52 3.60 -5.29
N ASN A 280 6.39 4.82 -4.75
CA ASN A 280 6.76 6.04 -5.45
C ASN A 280 8.20 6.43 -5.07
N VAL A 281 9.14 6.32 -6.00
CA VAL A 281 10.60 6.48 -5.78
C VAL A 281 10.95 7.84 -5.18
N LYS A 282 10.12 8.85 -5.44
CA LYS A 282 10.28 10.21 -4.98
C LYS A 282 9.49 10.49 -3.70
N GLU A 283 8.19 10.23 -3.71
CA GLU A 283 7.26 10.74 -2.69
C GLU A 283 6.88 9.72 -1.58
N SER A 284 7.18 8.42 -1.73
CA SER A 284 6.98 7.43 -0.65
C SER A 284 7.94 7.64 0.54
N LYS A 285 7.66 6.92 1.63
CA LYS A 285 8.49 6.86 2.84
C LYS A 285 9.81 6.17 2.53
N GLY A 286 10.93 6.87 2.73
CA GLY A 286 12.26 6.43 2.29
C GLY A 286 12.62 6.79 0.84
N GLY A 287 11.75 7.47 0.08
CA GLY A 287 12.07 7.98 -1.27
C GLY A 287 12.86 9.30 -1.26
N LEU A 288 13.23 9.81 -2.45
CA LEU A 288 14.08 11.01 -2.61
C LEU A 288 13.60 12.24 -1.81
N ARG A 289 12.28 12.42 -1.65
CA ARG A 289 11.73 13.54 -0.90
C ARG A 289 12.06 13.50 0.59
N ASP A 290 12.30 12.32 1.17
CA ASP A 290 12.82 12.23 2.55
C ASP A 290 14.24 12.82 2.63
N LEU A 291 15.16 12.41 1.73
CA LEU A 291 16.52 12.96 1.65
C LEU A 291 16.52 14.47 1.40
N GLN A 292 15.69 14.96 0.49
CA GLN A 292 15.51 16.39 0.20
C GLN A 292 14.97 17.15 1.43
N THR A 293 14.10 16.53 2.24
CA THR A 293 13.63 17.14 3.50
C THR A 293 14.78 17.31 4.50
N LEU A 294 15.71 16.35 4.58
CA LEU A 294 16.92 16.49 5.40
C LEU A 294 17.83 17.60 4.86
N TYR A 295 18.06 17.62 3.54
CA TYR A 295 18.86 18.65 2.86
C TYR A 295 18.34 20.07 3.12
N TRP A 296 17.03 20.30 3.02
CA TRP A 296 16.44 21.62 3.30
C TRP A 296 16.70 22.05 4.73
N ILE A 297 16.40 21.19 5.71
CA ILE A 297 16.59 21.53 7.13
C ILE A 297 18.08 21.70 7.45
N ALA A 298 18.96 20.91 6.84
CA ALA A 298 20.41 21.00 6.96
C ALA A 298 20.94 22.34 6.47
N LYS A 299 20.56 22.74 5.25
CA LYS A 299 20.95 24.03 4.66
C LYS A 299 20.41 25.18 5.49
N TYR A 300 19.14 25.14 5.89
CA TYR A 300 18.45 26.21 6.62
C TYR A 300 18.99 26.46 8.04
N LEU A 301 19.47 25.42 8.74
CA LEU A 301 19.94 25.54 10.14
C LEU A 301 21.46 25.59 10.30
N TYR A 302 22.20 24.98 9.39
CA TYR A 302 23.65 24.77 9.54
C TYR A 302 24.47 25.39 8.40
N HIS A 303 23.81 26.05 7.44
CA HIS A 303 24.39 26.45 6.15
C HIS A 303 25.02 25.26 5.38
N ALA A 304 24.62 24.02 5.71
CA ALA A 304 25.19 22.79 5.17
C ALA A 304 24.64 22.50 3.76
N ALA A 305 25.39 22.88 2.74
CA ALA A 305 25.01 22.69 1.32
C ALA A 305 25.41 21.31 0.75
N THR A 306 26.09 20.45 1.52
CA THR A 306 26.55 19.12 1.09
C THR A 306 26.39 18.08 2.22
N PRO A 307 26.38 16.77 1.92
CA PRO A 307 26.47 15.72 2.95
C PRO A 307 27.77 15.80 3.78
N GLN A 308 28.88 16.26 3.20
CA GLN A 308 30.14 16.45 3.94
C GLN A 308 29.99 17.47 5.07
N ALA A 309 29.32 18.59 4.80
CA ALA A 309 29.04 19.61 5.81
C ALA A 309 28.16 19.08 6.96
N LEU A 310 27.39 17.99 6.78
CA LEU A 310 26.68 17.35 7.90
C LEU A 310 27.58 16.51 8.81
N VAL A 311 28.71 16.00 8.30
CA VAL A 311 29.76 15.37 9.11
C VAL A 311 30.54 16.42 9.89
N GLU A 312 30.97 17.50 9.21
CA GLU A 312 31.66 18.64 9.84
C GLU A 312 30.86 19.29 10.98
N LYS A 313 29.53 19.35 10.83
CA LYS A 313 28.62 19.88 11.87
C LYS A 313 28.21 18.82 12.90
N GLY A 314 28.79 17.61 12.88
CA GLY A 314 28.54 16.54 13.84
C GLY A 314 27.08 16.07 13.88
N VAL A 315 26.41 16.04 12.72
CA VAL A 315 25.03 15.55 12.56
C VAL A 315 25.03 14.13 12.02
N PHE A 316 25.89 13.86 11.05
CA PHE A 316 26.21 12.52 10.56
C PHE A 316 27.65 12.12 10.91
N ASP A 317 27.94 10.83 10.83
CA ASP A 317 29.31 10.32 10.67
C ASP A 317 29.60 9.95 9.20
N GLU A 318 30.82 9.49 8.92
CA GLU A 318 31.29 9.23 7.55
C GLU A 318 30.62 8.00 6.91
N ASP A 319 30.21 7.01 7.71
CA ASP A 319 29.41 5.88 7.23
C ASP A 319 27.99 6.32 6.87
N GLU A 320 27.35 7.12 7.73
CA GLU A 320 26.05 7.74 7.42
C GLU A 320 26.11 8.65 6.19
N ARG A 321 27.21 9.39 6.00
CA ARG A 321 27.44 10.20 4.79
C ARG A 321 27.51 9.32 3.53
N ARG A 322 28.27 8.22 3.57
CA ARG A 322 28.37 7.27 2.46
C ARG A 322 27.00 6.66 2.13
N VAL A 323 26.29 6.16 3.15
CA VAL A 323 24.96 5.56 3.01
C VAL A 323 23.91 6.56 2.48
N PHE A 324 24.01 7.85 2.85
CA PHE A 324 23.19 8.92 2.26
C PHE A 324 23.46 9.06 0.75
N SER A 325 24.74 9.12 0.35
CA SER A 325 25.14 9.25 -1.05
C SER A 325 24.72 8.04 -1.90
N GLU A 326 24.96 6.82 -1.42
CA GLU A 326 24.57 5.58 -2.08
C GLU A 326 23.04 5.49 -2.29
N ALA A 327 22.26 5.80 -1.25
CA ALA A 327 20.81 5.79 -1.34
C ALA A 327 20.26 6.90 -2.25
N ALA A 328 20.89 8.08 -2.28
CA ALA A 328 20.52 9.15 -3.20
C ALA A 328 20.76 8.73 -4.66
N ASP A 329 21.95 8.20 -4.99
CA ASP A 329 22.32 7.84 -6.36
C ASP A 329 21.52 6.64 -6.89
N PHE A 330 21.29 5.62 -6.05
CA PHE A 330 20.41 4.50 -6.40
C PHE A 330 18.98 4.98 -6.73
N LEU A 331 18.38 5.81 -5.87
CA LEU A 331 17.01 6.30 -6.10
C LEU A 331 16.93 7.25 -7.33
N TRP A 332 17.98 8.05 -7.59
CA TRP A 332 18.10 8.83 -8.83
C TRP A 332 18.23 7.94 -10.07
N THR A 333 19.01 6.87 -10.00
CA THR A 333 19.19 5.89 -11.07
C THR A 333 17.88 5.20 -11.44
N VAL A 334 17.15 4.67 -10.46
CA VAL A 334 15.82 4.07 -10.66
C VAL A 334 14.87 5.07 -11.34
N ARG A 335 14.88 6.33 -10.88
CA ARG A 335 14.05 7.41 -11.43
C ARG A 335 14.39 7.75 -12.89
N PHE A 336 15.68 7.73 -13.25
CA PHE A 336 16.12 7.92 -14.63
C PHE A 336 15.65 6.79 -15.55
N HIS A 337 15.83 5.53 -15.14
CA HIS A 337 15.33 4.38 -15.91
C HIS A 337 13.81 4.38 -16.05
N LEU A 338 13.06 4.71 -14.98
CA LEU A 338 11.61 4.88 -15.04
C LEU A 338 11.16 5.92 -16.09
N HIS A 339 11.83 7.07 -16.13
CA HIS A 339 11.48 8.14 -17.05
C HIS A 339 11.81 7.77 -18.51
N TYR A 340 12.96 7.14 -18.77
CA TYR A 340 13.32 6.66 -20.11
C TYR A 340 12.50 5.45 -20.58
N ALA A 341 12.07 4.55 -19.68
CA ALA A 341 11.19 3.43 -19.99
C ALA A 341 9.75 3.89 -20.28
N ALA A 342 9.26 4.89 -19.55
CA ALA A 342 7.92 5.46 -19.75
C ALA A 342 7.83 6.47 -20.91
N GLY A 343 8.95 7.06 -21.34
CA GLY A 343 9.00 8.15 -22.33
C GLY A 343 8.38 9.46 -21.82
N ARG A 344 8.23 9.60 -20.51
CA ARG A 344 7.58 10.72 -19.81
C ARG A 344 7.97 10.71 -18.34
N ALA A 345 7.66 11.79 -17.62
CA ALA A 345 7.75 11.79 -16.17
C ALA A 345 6.88 10.67 -15.55
N ASN A 346 7.49 9.84 -14.70
CA ASN A 346 6.86 8.75 -13.98
C ASN A 346 7.66 8.39 -12.71
N ASP A 347 7.25 8.92 -11.56
CA ASP A 347 7.91 8.62 -10.27
C ASP A 347 7.40 7.28 -9.65
N GLN A 348 6.46 6.59 -10.29
CA GLN A 348 5.79 5.39 -9.77
C GLN A 348 6.37 4.09 -10.34
N LEU A 349 6.85 3.22 -9.45
CA LEU A 349 7.49 1.94 -9.76
C LEU A 349 6.45 0.81 -9.74
N THR A 350 5.56 0.79 -10.75
CA THR A 350 4.58 -0.31 -10.94
C THR A 350 5.26 -1.60 -11.36
N PHE A 351 4.60 -2.75 -11.17
CA PHE A 351 5.20 -4.07 -11.43
C PHE A 351 5.80 -4.24 -12.85
N ASP A 352 5.17 -3.70 -13.89
CA ASP A 352 5.70 -3.71 -15.27
C ASP A 352 6.98 -2.85 -15.41
N GLN A 353 7.02 -1.73 -14.69
CA GLN A 353 8.21 -0.89 -14.66
C GLN A 353 9.34 -1.52 -13.83
N GLN A 354 9.02 -2.34 -12.83
CA GLN A 354 10.02 -3.03 -12.01
C GLN A 354 10.86 -4.01 -12.83
N VAL A 355 10.23 -4.80 -13.71
CA VAL A 355 10.92 -5.77 -14.57
C VAL A 355 11.84 -5.04 -15.56
N GLU A 356 11.32 -4.02 -16.26
CA GLU A 356 12.09 -3.26 -17.25
C GLU A 356 13.22 -2.44 -16.60
N VAL A 357 13.01 -1.86 -15.41
CA VAL A 357 14.07 -1.15 -14.67
C VAL A 357 15.12 -2.12 -14.13
N ALA A 358 14.73 -3.26 -13.55
CA ALA A 358 15.66 -4.30 -13.09
C ALA A 358 16.56 -4.78 -14.23
N ARG A 359 15.96 -5.06 -15.40
CA ARG A 359 16.66 -5.45 -16.63
C ARG A 359 17.63 -4.37 -17.12
N ARG A 360 17.22 -3.09 -17.14
CA ARG A 360 18.09 -1.96 -17.51
C ARG A 360 19.23 -1.73 -16.52
N MET A 361 19.03 -2.06 -15.25
CA MET A 361 20.03 -1.96 -14.19
C MET A 361 20.89 -3.23 -14.06
N GLY A 362 20.75 -4.23 -14.92
CA GLY A 362 21.57 -5.45 -14.89
C GLY A 362 21.32 -6.36 -13.68
N PHE A 363 20.09 -6.38 -13.15
CA PHE A 363 19.68 -7.38 -12.16
C PHE A 363 19.21 -8.65 -12.87
N ASP A 364 20.10 -9.62 -13.02
CA ASP A 364 19.79 -10.95 -13.56
C ASP A 364 19.08 -11.84 -12.53
N ASP A 365 18.46 -12.93 -12.99
CA ASP A 365 17.94 -14.00 -12.13
C ASP A 365 19.09 -14.73 -11.39
N ALA A 366 18.79 -15.29 -10.21
CA ALA A 366 19.69 -16.12 -9.42
C ALA A 366 18.96 -17.37 -8.88
N GLU A 367 19.69 -18.33 -8.30
CA GLU A 367 19.07 -19.54 -7.73
C GLU A 367 18.01 -19.18 -6.67
N GLY A 368 16.74 -19.42 -7.00
CA GLY A 368 15.59 -19.18 -6.12
C GLY A 368 15.05 -17.73 -6.07
N GLN A 369 15.62 -16.76 -6.80
CA GLN A 369 15.15 -15.37 -6.82
C GLN A 369 15.24 -14.71 -8.21
N ARG A 370 14.18 -14.02 -8.62
CA ARG A 370 14.17 -13.28 -9.89
C ARG A 370 14.98 -11.99 -9.80
N GLY A 371 15.52 -11.52 -10.92
CA GLY A 371 16.25 -10.25 -11.01
C GLY A 371 15.42 -9.06 -10.52
N VAL A 372 14.11 -9.05 -10.81
CA VAL A 372 13.18 -8.04 -10.29
C VAL A 372 12.99 -8.10 -8.77
N GLU A 373 13.08 -9.27 -8.15
CA GLU A 373 12.99 -9.44 -6.69
C GLU A 373 14.29 -8.99 -6.01
N ARG A 374 15.45 -9.31 -6.61
CA ARG A 374 16.77 -8.82 -6.18
C ARG A 374 16.85 -7.29 -6.27
N PHE A 375 16.36 -6.71 -7.36
CA PHE A 375 16.24 -5.27 -7.57
C PHE A 375 15.35 -4.61 -6.50
N MET A 376 14.15 -5.15 -6.27
CA MET A 376 13.23 -4.58 -5.28
C MET A 376 13.73 -4.77 -3.84
N GLN A 377 14.45 -5.84 -3.53
CA GLN A 377 15.13 -6.01 -2.24
C GLN A 377 16.24 -4.95 -2.05
N ALA A 378 17.00 -4.61 -3.09
CA ALA A 378 17.95 -3.49 -3.06
C ALA A 378 17.23 -2.15 -2.85
N TYR A 379 16.14 -1.88 -3.58
CA TYR A 379 15.31 -0.68 -3.39
C TYR A 379 14.81 -0.55 -1.93
N PHE A 380 14.27 -1.62 -1.35
CA PHE A 380 13.77 -1.59 0.03
C PHE A 380 14.89 -1.46 1.07
N ARG A 381 16.11 -1.95 0.80
CA ARG A 381 17.30 -1.65 1.62
C ARG A 381 17.67 -0.16 1.57
N HIS A 382 17.74 0.47 0.39
CA HIS A 382 17.98 1.92 0.31
C HIS A 382 16.85 2.72 0.99
N ALA A 383 15.58 2.38 0.75
CA ALA A 383 14.43 3.01 1.41
C ALA A 383 14.40 2.78 2.94
N ARG A 384 14.98 1.67 3.45
CA ARG A 384 15.25 1.44 4.87
C ARG A 384 16.29 2.45 5.38
N ASN A 385 17.43 2.57 4.72
CA ASN A 385 18.53 3.44 5.11
C ASN A 385 18.14 4.93 5.12
N VAL A 386 17.37 5.42 4.14
CA VAL A 386 16.89 6.82 4.10
C VAL A 386 16.07 7.20 5.34
N GLY A 387 15.20 6.30 5.82
CA GLY A 387 14.40 6.55 7.02
C GLY A 387 15.20 6.42 8.33
N GLU A 388 16.30 5.65 8.32
CA GLU A 388 17.27 5.62 9.42
C GLU A 388 18.04 6.94 9.50
N LEU A 389 18.64 7.40 8.41
CA LEU A 389 19.29 8.71 8.30
C LEU A 389 18.35 9.84 8.73
N THR A 390 17.06 9.74 8.39
CA THR A 390 16.04 10.66 8.89
C THR A 390 15.86 10.57 10.41
N ARG A 391 15.78 9.37 10.99
CA ARG A 391 15.67 9.13 12.45
C ARG A 391 16.87 9.71 13.21
N ILE A 392 18.08 9.55 12.67
CA ILE A 392 19.33 10.11 13.18
C ILE A 392 19.28 11.65 13.15
N PHE A 393 19.02 12.23 11.98
CA PHE A 393 18.99 13.68 11.77
C PHE A 393 17.98 14.37 12.70
N LEU A 394 16.78 13.80 12.83
CA LEU A 394 15.74 14.30 13.75
C LEU A 394 16.18 14.32 15.22
N ALA A 395 17.06 13.40 15.63
CA ALA A 395 17.61 13.35 16.98
C ALA A 395 18.59 14.50 17.24
N ALA A 396 19.46 14.78 16.28
CA ALA A 396 20.44 15.88 16.37
C ALA A 396 19.73 17.24 16.50
N LEU A 397 18.62 17.45 15.78
CA LEU A 397 17.77 18.64 15.92
C LEU A 397 17.16 18.79 17.32
N GLU A 398 16.74 17.68 17.92
CA GLU A 398 16.08 17.64 19.22
C GLU A 398 17.07 17.87 20.36
N ALA A 399 18.21 17.18 20.35
CA ALA A 399 19.29 17.39 21.33
C ALA A 399 19.82 18.84 21.29
N ARG A 400 19.92 19.44 20.09
CA ARG A 400 20.29 20.86 19.90
C ARG A 400 19.17 21.86 20.20
N HIS A 401 18.06 21.43 20.81
CA HIS A 401 16.96 22.29 21.27
C HIS A 401 16.30 23.15 20.17
N VAL A 402 16.48 22.80 18.88
CA VAL A 402 15.92 23.56 17.74
C VAL A 402 14.40 23.39 17.67
N LYS A 403 13.86 22.27 18.14
CA LYS A 403 12.42 22.12 18.39
C LYS A 403 12.05 22.75 19.73
N ARG A 404 10.93 23.48 19.78
CA ARG A 404 10.20 23.66 21.04
C ARG A 404 9.94 22.29 21.65
N ARG A 405 10.05 22.17 22.98
CA ARG A 405 9.67 20.95 23.71
C ARG A 405 8.26 20.53 23.26
N PRO A 406 8.01 19.24 22.97
CA PRO A 406 6.74 18.82 22.39
C PRO A 406 5.59 19.26 23.28
N GLY A 407 4.58 19.89 22.67
CA GLY A 407 3.49 20.57 23.37
C GLY A 407 2.69 19.66 24.31
N LEU A 408 1.80 20.25 25.10
CA LEU A 408 1.21 19.60 26.28
C LEU A 408 0.65 18.18 26.04
N GLY A 409 0.17 17.81 24.85
CA GLY A 409 -0.24 16.44 24.50
C GLY A 409 0.85 15.35 24.53
N ALA A 410 2.14 15.71 24.67
CA ALA A 410 3.22 14.79 25.01
C ALA A 410 3.42 14.70 26.53
N LEU A 411 3.42 15.86 27.21
CA LEU A 411 3.53 15.95 28.67
C LEU A 411 2.34 15.25 29.39
N VAL A 412 1.13 15.39 28.85
CA VAL A 412 -0.11 14.75 29.32
C VAL A 412 -0.04 13.22 29.14
N ARG A 413 0.59 12.72 28.07
CA ARG A 413 0.85 11.28 27.95
C ARG A 413 1.88 10.79 28.97
N ALA A 414 2.93 11.57 29.23
CA ALA A 414 3.92 11.29 30.29
C ALA A 414 3.37 11.44 31.73
N PHE A 415 2.26 12.16 31.92
CA PHE A 415 1.56 12.30 33.20
C PHE A 415 0.50 11.21 33.43
N HIS A 416 -0.22 10.78 32.38
CA HIS A 416 -1.18 9.67 32.50
C HIS A 416 -0.50 8.29 32.48
N PHE A 417 0.59 8.12 31.73
CA PHE A 417 1.47 6.96 31.84
C PHE A 417 2.75 7.42 32.55
N GLY A 418 2.77 7.25 33.89
CA GLY A 418 3.88 7.70 34.73
C GLY A 418 5.20 7.05 34.33
N LEU A 419 6.02 7.79 33.57
CA LEU A 419 7.32 7.34 33.08
C LEU A 419 8.23 6.97 34.25
N ARG A 420 8.43 5.67 34.46
CA ARG A 420 9.43 5.16 35.40
C ARG A 420 10.83 5.53 34.91
N ARG A 421 11.77 5.73 35.85
CA ARG A 421 13.18 5.91 35.52
C ARG A 421 13.71 4.63 34.87
N GLY A 422 14.65 4.79 33.95
CA GLY A 422 15.41 3.67 33.38
C GLY A 422 16.10 2.87 34.47
N GLU A 423 15.92 1.55 34.44
CA GLU A 423 16.62 0.59 35.31
C GLU A 423 17.85 -0.02 34.58
N GLY A 424 18.83 -0.52 35.35
CA GLY A 424 20.05 -1.11 34.79
C GLY A 424 21.00 -0.08 34.15
N PRO A 425 21.71 -0.41 33.06
CA PRO A 425 22.71 0.46 32.42
C PRO A 425 22.10 1.55 31.51
N PHE A 426 20.84 1.91 31.72
CA PHE A 426 20.08 2.83 30.89
C PHE A 426 19.72 4.12 31.63
N ARG A 427 19.62 5.22 30.91
CA ARG A 427 19.23 6.55 31.44
C ARG A 427 18.14 7.17 30.59
N LEU A 428 17.36 8.07 31.19
CA LEU A 428 16.47 8.94 30.43
C LEU A 428 17.20 10.21 30.00
N ARG A 429 17.30 10.41 28.68
CA ARG A 429 17.85 11.59 28.01
C ARG A 429 16.78 12.18 27.10
N ASP A 430 16.44 13.46 27.28
CA ASP A 430 15.46 14.18 26.46
C ASP A 430 14.09 13.47 26.36
N GLY A 431 13.69 12.76 27.43
CA GLY A 431 12.46 11.96 27.48
C GLY A 431 12.54 10.60 26.77
N ARG A 432 13.74 10.15 26.40
CA ARG A 432 14.02 8.89 25.69
C ARG A 432 15.04 8.02 26.43
N LEU A 433 14.99 6.71 26.19
CA LEU A 433 15.88 5.74 26.82
C LEU A 433 17.21 5.66 26.06
N ASP A 434 18.31 6.12 26.66
CA ASP A 434 19.66 6.15 26.11
C ASP A 434 20.59 5.29 26.96
N LEU A 435 21.74 4.87 26.42
CA LEU A 435 22.76 4.16 27.24
C LEU A 435 23.36 5.12 28.27
N ALA A 436 23.54 4.65 29.51
CA ALA A 436 24.29 5.38 30.54
C ALA A 436 25.80 5.21 30.33
N ASP A 437 26.23 3.97 30.05
CA ASP A 437 27.60 3.56 29.70
C ASP A 437 27.70 3.36 28.17
N PRO A 438 28.58 4.07 27.44
CA PRO A 438 28.74 3.93 25.99
C PRO A 438 29.13 2.52 25.51
N ASP A 439 29.73 1.69 26.37
CA ASP A 439 30.23 0.36 26.04
C ASP A 439 29.33 -0.75 26.62
N ALA A 440 28.08 -0.42 26.99
CA ALA A 440 27.17 -1.34 27.64
C ALA A 440 26.84 -2.60 26.80
N PHE A 441 26.99 -2.57 25.48
CA PHE A 441 26.78 -3.73 24.61
C PHE A 441 28.05 -4.59 24.49
N GLU A 442 29.22 -3.98 24.45
CA GLU A 442 30.51 -4.67 24.43
C GLU A 442 30.82 -5.35 25.78
N LYS A 443 30.31 -4.78 26.88
CA LYS A 443 30.39 -5.36 28.23
C LYS A 443 29.37 -6.48 28.49
N ASP A 444 28.20 -6.40 27.87
CA ASP A 444 27.16 -7.44 27.91
C ASP A 444 26.17 -7.27 26.72
N PRO A 445 26.27 -8.11 25.67
CA PRO A 445 25.42 -8.02 24.48
C PRO A 445 23.92 -8.14 24.74
N LEU A 446 23.48 -8.81 25.83
CA LEU A 446 22.06 -8.91 26.19
C LEU A 446 21.45 -7.55 26.53
N ASN A 447 22.27 -6.53 26.84
CA ASN A 447 21.77 -5.16 26.98
C ASN A 447 21.07 -4.63 25.72
N MET A 448 21.35 -5.17 24.52
CA MET A 448 20.57 -4.84 23.31
C MET A 448 19.11 -5.27 23.43
N LEU A 449 18.84 -6.46 23.99
CA LEU A 449 17.49 -6.95 24.26
C LEU A 449 16.87 -6.24 25.48
N ARG A 450 17.63 -6.04 26.56
CA ARG A 450 17.13 -5.33 27.76
C ARG A 450 16.77 -3.86 27.48
N LEU A 451 17.47 -3.18 26.56
CA LEU A 451 17.13 -1.81 26.14
C LEU A 451 15.78 -1.76 25.41
N LEU A 452 15.47 -2.78 24.61
CA LEU A 452 14.16 -2.92 23.96
C LEU A 452 13.08 -3.22 25.00
N ASP A 453 13.33 -4.17 25.91
CA ASP A 453 12.37 -4.58 26.93
C ASP A 453 12.04 -3.42 27.90
N GLU A 454 13.06 -2.69 28.34
CA GLU A 454 12.88 -1.50 29.17
C GLU A 454 12.14 -0.38 28.44
N GLY A 455 12.41 -0.19 27.14
CA GLY A 455 11.65 0.72 26.30
C GLY A 455 10.17 0.32 26.21
N MET A 456 9.87 -0.99 26.11
CA MET A 456 8.52 -1.53 26.14
C MET A 456 7.84 -1.35 27.50
N ARG A 457 8.50 -1.78 28.59
CA ARG A 457 8.01 -1.70 29.98
C ARG A 457 7.67 -0.28 30.43
N THR A 458 8.52 0.68 30.09
CA THR A 458 8.34 2.10 30.44
C THR A 458 7.45 2.87 29.46
N GLY A 459 7.16 2.28 28.30
CA GLY A 459 6.55 2.96 27.16
C GLY A 459 7.47 3.97 26.45
N ALA A 460 8.66 4.26 27.00
CA ALA A 460 9.57 5.28 26.46
C ALA A 460 10.03 4.95 25.03
N LEU A 461 10.36 6.00 24.27
CA LEU A 461 11.03 5.83 22.98
C LEU A 461 12.53 5.69 23.21
N ILE A 462 13.18 4.76 22.52
CA ILE A 462 14.64 4.60 22.59
C ILE A 462 15.31 5.80 21.91
N HIS A 463 16.36 6.33 22.52
CA HIS A 463 17.12 7.47 22.04
C HIS A 463 17.91 7.08 20.77
N PRO A 464 17.89 7.89 19.70
CA PRO A 464 18.48 7.51 18.42
C PRO A 464 19.98 7.16 18.44
N ALA A 465 20.76 7.69 19.39
CA ALA A 465 22.17 7.33 19.55
C ALA A 465 22.34 5.88 20.07
N ALA A 466 21.56 5.45 21.06
CA ALA A 466 21.54 4.07 21.53
C ALA A 466 21.11 3.08 20.42
N LEU A 467 20.21 3.50 19.51
CA LEU A 467 19.86 2.71 18.32
C LEU A 467 20.98 2.68 17.26
N ARG A 468 21.75 3.76 17.05
CA ARG A 468 22.95 3.75 16.19
C ARG A 468 24.01 2.80 16.76
N LYS A 469 24.31 2.95 18.05
CA LYS A 469 25.24 2.07 18.79
C LYS A 469 24.76 0.61 18.71
N MET A 470 23.46 0.34 18.86
CA MET A 470 22.91 -1.02 18.69
C MET A 470 23.19 -1.57 17.29
N ALA A 471 22.87 -0.81 16.23
CA ALA A 471 23.13 -1.22 14.85
C ALA A 471 24.61 -1.51 14.59
N ALA A 472 25.52 -0.67 15.11
CA ALA A 472 26.96 -0.90 15.02
C ALA A 472 27.41 -2.16 15.79
N SER A 473 26.87 -2.38 17.00
CA SER A 473 27.21 -3.53 17.87
C SER A 473 26.44 -4.83 17.52
N VAL A 474 25.64 -4.89 16.44
CA VAL A 474 24.95 -6.14 16.01
C VAL A 474 25.92 -7.29 15.73
N HIS A 475 27.17 -7.00 15.38
CA HIS A 475 28.22 -7.99 15.18
C HIS A 475 28.58 -8.80 16.46
N LEU A 476 28.16 -8.34 17.64
CA LEU A 476 28.32 -9.05 18.92
C LEU A 476 27.27 -10.16 19.13
N VAL A 477 26.28 -10.29 18.25
CA VAL A 477 25.22 -11.31 18.36
C VAL A 477 25.69 -12.60 17.69
N ASP A 478 26.57 -13.31 18.40
CA ASP A 478 27.18 -14.57 17.99
C ASP A 478 26.31 -15.80 18.33
N ASP A 479 26.83 -17.01 18.07
CA ASP A 479 26.12 -18.25 18.39
C ASP A 479 25.99 -18.53 19.90
N ALA A 480 26.87 -17.97 20.73
CA ALA A 480 26.74 -18.07 22.19
C ALA A 480 25.54 -17.23 22.69
N MET A 481 25.40 -15.99 22.23
CA MET A 481 24.23 -15.15 22.53
C MET A 481 22.93 -15.73 21.95
N ARG A 482 22.97 -16.38 20.77
CA ARG A 482 21.81 -17.10 20.21
C ARG A 482 21.43 -18.33 21.03
N ALA A 483 22.38 -19.01 21.64
CA ALA A 483 22.15 -20.20 22.47
C ALA A 483 21.73 -19.87 23.92
N ASP A 484 22.03 -18.67 24.43
CA ASP A 484 21.73 -18.27 25.81
C ASP A 484 20.21 -18.33 26.12
N PRO A 485 19.75 -19.18 27.07
CA PRO A 485 18.35 -19.25 27.47
C PRO A 485 17.79 -17.91 27.97
N VAL A 486 18.60 -17.06 28.58
CA VAL A 486 18.20 -15.73 29.08
C VAL A 486 17.90 -14.78 27.92
N ALA A 487 18.74 -14.78 26.88
CA ALA A 487 18.50 -13.98 25.67
C ALA A 487 17.23 -14.45 24.93
N ASN A 488 17.03 -15.76 24.81
CA ASN A 488 15.83 -16.34 24.20
C ASN A 488 14.56 -16.01 25.02
N GLN A 489 14.61 -16.09 26.35
CA GLN A 489 13.49 -15.71 27.22
C GLN A 489 13.17 -14.20 27.15
N MET A 490 14.18 -13.33 27.02
CA MET A 490 13.98 -11.89 26.79
C MET A 490 13.31 -11.63 25.44
N PHE A 491 13.73 -12.33 24.38
CA PHE A 491 13.08 -12.23 23.07
C PHE A 491 11.60 -12.63 23.10
N LEU A 492 11.25 -13.74 23.78
CA LEU A 492 9.85 -14.11 23.97
C LEU A 492 9.06 -13.08 24.79
N ASN A 493 9.69 -12.41 25.77
CA ASN A 493 9.02 -11.34 26.54
C ASN A 493 8.71 -10.10 25.69
N LEU A 494 9.59 -9.73 24.75
CA LEU A 494 9.34 -8.67 23.77
C LEU A 494 8.10 -8.95 22.89
N LEU A 495 7.83 -10.23 22.61
CA LEU A 495 6.63 -10.66 21.88
C LEU A 495 5.38 -10.65 22.76
N LEU A 496 5.47 -11.24 23.96
CA LEU A 496 4.29 -11.67 24.74
C LEU A 496 3.89 -10.72 25.87
N GLY A 497 4.83 -9.99 26.47
CA GLY A 497 4.66 -9.33 27.76
C GLY A 497 4.03 -7.94 27.72
N HIS A 498 4.27 -7.17 26.65
CA HIS A 498 4.00 -5.71 26.63
C HIS A 498 2.85 -5.26 25.72
N GLY A 499 2.12 -6.19 25.10
CA GLY A 499 0.91 -5.88 24.31
C GLY A 499 1.10 -5.02 23.04
N ASN A 500 2.35 -4.81 22.60
CA ASN A 500 2.70 -4.15 21.33
C ASN A 500 4.02 -4.72 20.75
N PRO A 501 4.02 -6.00 20.33
CA PRO A 501 5.21 -6.67 19.78
C PRO A 501 5.74 -6.02 18.50
N GLU A 502 4.85 -5.42 17.69
CA GLU A 502 5.21 -4.67 16.49
C GLU A 502 6.29 -3.62 16.77
N ARG A 503 6.16 -2.87 17.88
CA ARG A 503 7.11 -1.79 18.20
C ARG A 503 8.51 -2.32 18.54
N ALA A 504 8.61 -3.51 19.14
CA ALA A 504 9.89 -4.17 19.40
C ALA A 504 10.48 -4.78 18.11
N LEU A 505 9.69 -5.61 17.40
CA LEU A 505 10.12 -6.29 16.17
C LEU A 505 10.54 -5.30 15.07
N ARG A 506 9.81 -4.19 14.89
CA ARG A 506 10.22 -3.14 13.94
C ARG A 506 11.59 -2.55 14.28
N ARG A 507 11.88 -2.32 15.56
CA ARG A 507 13.20 -1.79 15.97
C ARG A 507 14.30 -2.82 15.81
N MET A 508 14.05 -4.08 16.17
CA MET A 508 15.02 -5.16 15.95
C MET A 508 15.29 -5.37 14.45
N ASN A 509 14.27 -5.31 13.59
CA ASN A 509 14.48 -5.39 12.14
C ASN A 509 15.24 -4.16 11.64
N GLU A 510 14.81 -2.94 11.99
CA GLU A 510 15.45 -1.68 11.56
C GLU A 510 16.93 -1.56 11.98
N THR A 511 17.34 -2.03 13.15
CA THR A 511 18.77 -2.07 13.54
C THR A 511 19.53 -3.29 12.99
N GLY A 512 18.84 -4.30 12.46
CA GLY A 512 19.42 -5.56 11.99
C GLY A 512 19.51 -6.66 13.06
N LEU A 513 19.31 -6.31 14.34
CA LEU A 513 19.32 -7.23 15.48
C LEU A 513 18.38 -8.43 15.32
N LEU A 514 17.23 -8.30 14.66
CA LEU A 514 16.30 -9.42 14.43
C LEU A 514 16.92 -10.48 13.52
N GLY A 515 17.61 -10.06 12.46
CA GLY A 515 18.29 -10.97 11.53
C GLY A 515 19.56 -11.58 12.12
N ALA A 516 20.25 -10.89 13.03
CA ALA A 516 21.40 -11.45 13.73
C ALA A 516 21.01 -12.42 14.87
N PHE A 517 19.87 -12.19 15.53
CA PHE A 517 19.33 -13.09 16.55
C PHE A 517 18.55 -14.27 15.96
N ILE A 518 18.00 -14.14 14.75
CA ILE A 518 17.38 -15.22 13.97
C ILE A 518 17.94 -15.17 12.52
N PRO A 519 19.06 -15.88 12.24
CA PRO A 519 19.73 -15.87 10.94
C PRO A 519 18.84 -16.28 9.75
N GLU A 520 17.81 -17.09 9.99
CA GLU A 520 16.80 -17.44 9.00
C GLU A 520 15.92 -16.23 8.62
N PHE A 521 15.57 -15.39 9.60
CA PHE A 521 14.78 -14.18 9.36
C PHE A 521 15.55 -13.16 8.50
N ALA A 522 16.88 -13.09 8.63
CA ALA A 522 17.72 -12.21 7.81
C ALA A 522 17.55 -12.43 6.30
N ARG A 523 17.15 -13.65 5.88
CA ARG A 523 16.93 -14.01 4.46
C ARG A 523 15.68 -13.34 3.89
N ILE A 524 14.62 -13.20 4.70
CA ILE A 524 13.33 -12.62 4.30
C ILE A 524 13.27 -11.08 4.50
N VAL A 525 14.28 -10.47 5.11
CA VAL A 525 14.36 -9.01 5.30
C VAL A 525 14.34 -8.29 3.95
N ALA A 526 13.45 -7.29 3.84
CA ALA A 526 13.20 -6.51 2.63
C ALA A 526 12.81 -7.35 1.39
N MET A 527 12.51 -8.64 1.54
CA MET A 527 12.22 -9.54 0.42
C MET A 527 10.82 -9.29 -0.14
N MET A 528 10.75 -8.81 -1.37
CA MET A 528 9.55 -8.86 -2.19
C MET A 528 9.31 -10.30 -2.65
N GLN A 529 8.04 -10.73 -2.72
CA GLN A 529 7.63 -11.76 -3.67
C GLN A 529 7.01 -11.07 -4.89
N PHE A 530 7.44 -11.39 -6.11
CA PHE A 530 6.91 -10.77 -7.32
C PHE A 530 5.56 -11.40 -7.71
N ASN A 531 4.52 -11.09 -6.93
CA ASN A 531 3.12 -11.41 -7.19
C ASN A 531 2.23 -10.19 -6.89
N MET A 532 1.01 -10.17 -7.45
CA MET A 532 0.10 -9.02 -7.33
C MET A 532 -0.82 -9.07 -6.10
N TYR A 533 -0.53 -9.88 -5.08
CA TYR A 533 -1.42 -10.06 -3.92
C TYR A 533 -0.84 -9.43 -2.67
N HIS A 534 0.47 -9.60 -2.43
CA HIS A 534 1.13 -9.00 -1.29
C HIS A 534 1.29 -7.50 -1.51
N HIS A 535 0.90 -6.69 -0.53
CA HIS A 535 1.20 -5.25 -0.53
C HIS A 535 2.54 -4.91 0.11
N TYR A 536 3.17 -5.87 0.80
CA TYR A 536 4.33 -5.67 1.66
C TYR A 536 5.43 -6.72 1.41
N THR A 537 6.67 -6.42 1.81
CA THR A 537 7.76 -7.42 1.89
C THR A 537 7.46 -8.46 2.98
N VAL A 538 8.06 -9.64 2.89
CA VAL A 538 7.76 -10.80 3.77
C VAL A 538 8.03 -10.51 5.25
N ASP A 539 9.10 -9.76 5.55
CA ASP A 539 9.43 -9.32 6.91
C ASP A 539 8.42 -8.30 7.48
N GLU A 540 7.93 -7.36 6.65
CA GLU A 540 6.88 -6.42 7.03
C GLU A 540 5.53 -7.13 7.22
N HIS A 541 5.20 -8.07 6.32
CA HIS A 541 3.99 -8.89 6.39
C HIS A 541 3.94 -9.71 7.68
N THR A 542 5.04 -10.41 8.02
CA THR A 542 5.19 -11.15 9.29
C THR A 542 4.97 -10.25 10.51
N ILE A 543 5.58 -9.06 10.52
CA ILE A 543 5.44 -8.08 11.62
C ILE A 543 4.00 -7.53 11.69
N LEU A 544 3.34 -7.33 10.55
CA LEU A 544 1.96 -6.86 10.47
C LEU A 544 0.97 -7.92 10.96
N ALA A 545 1.16 -9.20 10.61
CA ALA A 545 0.35 -10.32 11.11
C ALA A 545 0.44 -10.45 12.64
N ILE A 546 1.65 -10.30 13.20
CA ILE A 546 1.89 -10.24 14.65
C ILE A 546 1.22 -9.01 15.29
N SER A 547 1.22 -7.85 14.61
CA SER A 547 0.46 -6.68 15.06
C SER A 547 -1.04 -6.94 15.07
N ILE A 548 -1.57 -7.58 14.04
CA ILE A 548 -3.00 -7.94 13.93
C ILE A 548 -3.40 -8.88 15.07
N LEU A 549 -2.63 -9.93 15.37
CA LEU A 549 -2.87 -10.79 16.53
C LEU A 549 -2.96 -9.96 17.83
N SER A 550 -2.01 -9.05 18.05
CA SER A 550 -2.01 -8.16 19.22
C SER A 550 -3.21 -7.20 19.26
N GLN A 551 -3.69 -6.72 18.11
CA GLN A 551 -4.91 -5.92 18.00
C GLN A 551 -6.18 -6.75 18.30
N ILE A 552 -6.20 -8.04 17.96
CA ILE A 552 -7.29 -8.97 18.35
C ILE A 552 -7.27 -9.19 19.87
N GLU A 553 -6.10 -9.40 20.48
CA GLU A 553 -5.95 -9.55 21.95
C GLU A 553 -6.41 -8.29 22.70
N ARG A 554 -6.10 -7.09 22.20
CA ARG A 554 -6.61 -5.82 22.76
C ARG A 554 -8.09 -5.56 22.45
N GLY A 555 -8.74 -6.41 21.66
CA GLY A 555 -10.16 -6.31 21.30
C GLY A 555 -10.50 -5.27 20.23
N GLU A 556 -9.51 -4.71 19.55
CA GLU A 556 -9.64 -3.65 18.53
C GLU A 556 -10.19 -4.18 17.18
N ARG A 557 -10.34 -5.51 17.06
CA ARG A 557 -10.73 -6.21 15.81
C ARG A 557 -11.99 -7.08 15.94
N LYS A 558 -12.74 -6.96 17.03
CA LYS A 558 -13.93 -7.79 17.33
C LYS A 558 -14.94 -7.85 16.18
N ASP A 559 -15.25 -6.73 15.55
CA ASP A 559 -16.27 -6.66 14.49
C ASP A 559 -15.80 -7.31 13.18
N ALA A 560 -14.51 -7.20 12.87
CA ALA A 560 -13.90 -7.80 11.67
C ALA A 560 -13.65 -9.30 11.83
N LEU A 561 -13.14 -9.71 13.00
CA LEU A 561 -12.62 -11.05 13.30
C LEU A 561 -13.30 -11.71 14.52
N PRO A 562 -14.65 -11.78 14.59
CA PRO A 562 -15.36 -12.13 15.82
C PRO A 562 -15.05 -13.54 16.36
N ILE A 563 -14.83 -14.53 15.48
CA ILE A 563 -14.46 -15.88 15.94
C ILE A 563 -13.01 -15.91 16.46
N ALA A 564 -12.06 -15.23 15.83
CA ALA A 564 -10.69 -15.15 16.33
C ALA A 564 -10.63 -14.42 17.68
N SER A 565 -11.34 -13.28 17.83
CA SER A 565 -11.49 -12.60 19.13
C SER A 565 -12.11 -13.50 20.20
N ARG A 566 -13.09 -14.33 19.84
CA ARG A 566 -13.71 -15.29 20.76
C ARG A 566 -12.73 -16.41 21.16
N ILE A 567 -11.98 -16.97 20.22
CA ILE A 567 -10.97 -18.02 20.47
C ILE A 567 -9.90 -17.52 21.44
N LEU A 568 -9.37 -16.31 21.26
CA LEU A 568 -8.39 -15.74 22.20
C LEU A 568 -8.99 -15.49 23.59
N ALA A 569 -10.27 -15.14 23.67
CA ALA A 569 -10.98 -14.97 24.94
C ALA A 569 -11.36 -16.30 25.64
N GLU A 570 -11.52 -17.39 24.89
CA GLU A 570 -11.73 -18.75 25.41
C GLU A 570 -10.42 -19.40 25.93
N GLY A 571 -9.26 -18.82 25.58
CA GLY A 571 -7.94 -19.28 26.01
C GLY A 571 -7.29 -20.24 25.00
N VAL A 572 -6.04 -19.94 24.65
CA VAL A 572 -5.16 -20.70 23.74
C VAL A 572 -3.69 -20.48 24.15
N ASN A 573 -2.75 -21.32 23.67
CA ASN A 573 -1.32 -21.09 23.89
C ASN A 573 -0.81 -19.88 23.06
N ARG A 574 -0.67 -18.73 23.73
CA ARG A 574 -0.16 -17.48 23.14
C ARG A 574 1.24 -17.64 22.54
N THR A 575 2.14 -18.33 23.23
CA THR A 575 3.53 -18.54 22.78
C THR A 575 3.56 -19.27 21.44
N VAL A 576 2.78 -20.33 21.31
CA VAL A 576 2.64 -21.08 20.05
C VAL A 576 2.10 -20.19 18.91
N LEU A 577 1.07 -19.37 19.15
CA LEU A 577 0.57 -18.46 18.11
C LEU A 577 1.58 -17.40 17.67
N TYR A 578 2.23 -16.72 18.62
CA TYR A 578 3.17 -15.64 18.29
C TYR A 578 4.44 -16.18 17.61
N VAL A 579 4.94 -17.36 17.99
CA VAL A 579 6.08 -17.99 17.31
C VAL A 579 5.66 -18.59 15.96
N ALA A 580 4.48 -19.21 15.84
CA ALA A 580 3.99 -19.70 14.54
C ALA A 580 3.78 -18.54 13.54
N LEU A 581 3.22 -17.40 13.97
CA LEU A 581 3.13 -16.22 13.10
C LEU A 581 4.50 -15.62 12.77
N LEU A 582 5.50 -15.68 13.65
CA LEU A 582 6.87 -15.25 13.35
C LEU A 582 7.55 -16.14 12.28
N LEU A 583 7.14 -17.41 12.18
CA LEU A 583 7.84 -18.43 11.38
C LEU A 583 7.06 -18.95 10.16
N HIS A 584 5.76 -18.69 10.01
CA HIS A 584 4.93 -19.24 8.92
C HIS A 584 5.54 -19.04 7.52
N ASP A 585 6.13 -17.87 7.30
CA ASP A 585 6.68 -17.41 6.02
C ASP A 585 8.22 -17.52 5.91
N ILE A 586 8.91 -18.00 6.96
CA ILE A 586 10.38 -17.88 7.06
C ILE A 586 11.14 -18.76 6.06
N GLY A 587 10.49 -19.75 5.46
CA GLY A 587 11.03 -20.57 4.38
C GLY A 587 10.97 -19.92 2.99
N LYS A 588 10.36 -18.74 2.82
CA LYS A 588 10.24 -18.08 1.51
C LYS A 588 11.62 -17.67 0.97
N GLY A 589 11.76 -17.64 -0.36
CA GLY A 589 13.05 -17.40 -1.04
C GLY A 589 13.99 -18.61 -1.03
N GLN A 590 13.44 -19.82 -0.91
CA GLN A 590 14.14 -21.10 -1.05
C GLN A 590 13.57 -21.86 -2.27
N PRO A 591 14.30 -22.80 -2.89
CA PRO A 591 13.83 -23.56 -4.07
C PRO A 591 12.83 -24.68 -3.75
N ARG A 592 12.58 -24.96 -2.46
CA ARG A 592 11.55 -25.90 -1.97
C ARG A 592 10.31 -25.13 -1.48
N ASP A 593 9.22 -25.85 -1.23
CA ASP A 593 8.03 -25.31 -0.59
C ASP A 593 8.37 -24.58 0.72
N HIS A 594 7.90 -23.34 0.87
CA HIS A 594 8.28 -22.49 2.00
C HIS A 594 7.65 -22.94 3.33
N SER A 595 6.52 -23.64 3.28
CA SER A 595 5.84 -24.21 4.44
C SER A 595 6.61 -25.42 4.99
N GLU A 596 7.17 -26.25 4.09
CA GLU A 596 8.06 -27.35 4.50
C GLU A 596 9.36 -26.84 5.09
N VAL A 597 10.05 -25.91 4.40
CA VAL A 597 11.32 -25.37 4.89
C VAL A 597 11.11 -24.53 6.15
N GLY A 598 9.99 -23.81 6.26
CA GLY A 598 9.56 -23.12 7.47
C GLY A 598 9.39 -24.08 8.65
N ALA A 599 8.79 -25.26 8.43
CA ALA A 599 8.66 -26.29 9.45
C ALA A 599 10.02 -26.87 9.88
N GLU A 600 10.90 -27.17 8.92
CA GLU A 600 12.29 -27.60 9.19
C GLU A 600 13.13 -26.53 9.92
N ILE A 601 12.76 -25.25 9.82
CA ILE A 601 13.35 -24.16 10.61
C ILE A 601 12.71 -24.13 12.01
N ALA A 602 11.38 -24.20 12.11
CA ALA A 602 10.64 -24.20 13.38
C ALA A 602 11.07 -25.35 14.30
N ALA A 603 11.22 -26.57 13.77
CA ALA A 603 11.65 -27.76 14.53
C ALA A 603 13.02 -27.58 15.22
N ARG A 604 13.91 -26.74 14.67
CA ARG A 604 15.22 -26.40 15.26
C ARG A 604 15.19 -25.13 16.10
N LEU A 605 14.37 -24.15 15.71
CA LEU A 605 14.32 -22.83 16.34
C LEU A 605 13.43 -22.79 17.59
N CYS A 606 12.33 -23.54 17.65
CA CYS A 606 11.44 -23.59 18.81
C CYS A 606 12.14 -24.12 20.07
N PRO A 607 12.93 -25.22 20.03
CA PRO A 607 13.75 -25.65 21.17
C PRO A 607 14.77 -24.60 21.61
N ARG A 608 15.44 -23.90 20.68
CA ARG A 608 16.37 -22.78 21.01
C ARG A 608 15.65 -21.64 21.74
N LEU A 609 14.43 -21.32 21.31
CA LEU A 609 13.57 -20.33 21.96
C LEU A 609 13.02 -20.79 23.33
N GLY A 610 13.30 -22.02 23.76
CA GLY A 610 12.86 -22.56 25.05
C GLY A 610 11.45 -23.16 25.06
N LEU A 611 10.88 -23.46 23.89
CA LEU A 611 9.60 -24.19 23.81
C LEU A 611 9.83 -25.68 24.12
N ASN A 612 8.87 -26.30 24.80
CA ASN A 612 8.84 -27.76 25.00
C ASN A 612 8.53 -28.50 23.69
N GLU A 613 8.67 -29.82 23.70
CA GLU A 613 8.45 -30.68 22.53
C GLU A 613 7.03 -30.57 21.94
N ALA A 614 5.99 -30.57 22.77
CA ALA A 614 4.59 -30.51 22.32
C ALA A 614 4.22 -29.15 21.71
N ASP A 615 4.70 -28.05 22.31
CA ASP A 615 4.53 -26.71 21.74
C ASP A 615 5.35 -26.55 20.45
N SER A 616 6.59 -27.06 20.41
CA SER A 616 7.45 -27.03 19.21
C SER A 616 6.81 -27.80 18.05
N ALA A 617 6.32 -29.02 18.28
CA ALA A 617 5.61 -29.81 17.28
C ALA A 617 4.25 -29.19 16.86
N THR A 618 3.66 -28.35 17.70
CA THR A 618 2.45 -27.59 17.35
C THR A 618 2.78 -26.36 16.51
N VAL A 619 3.87 -25.64 16.80
CA VAL A 619 4.38 -24.56 15.93
C VAL A 619 4.81 -25.12 14.58
N GLU A 620 5.58 -26.20 14.55
CA GLU A 620 6.00 -26.89 13.31
C GLU A 620 4.79 -27.26 12.44
N TRP A 621 3.77 -27.88 13.04
CA TRP A 621 2.54 -28.23 12.34
C TRP A 621 1.77 -26.99 11.82
N LEU A 622 1.68 -25.92 12.61
CA LEU A 622 1.05 -24.67 12.18
C LEU A 622 1.80 -24.00 11.03
N VAL A 623 3.13 -23.99 11.06
CA VAL A 623 3.98 -23.47 9.97
C VAL A 623 3.86 -24.34 8.72
N ARG A 624 3.88 -25.67 8.85
CA ARG A 624 3.68 -26.60 7.72
C ARG A 624 2.31 -26.46 7.05
N HIS A 625 1.28 -26.07 7.80
CA HIS A 625 -0.11 -26.06 7.34
C HIS A 625 -0.77 -24.67 7.33
N HIS A 626 -0.02 -23.56 7.40
CA HIS A 626 -0.59 -22.20 7.50
C HIS A 626 -1.57 -21.85 6.37
N LEU A 627 -1.27 -22.29 5.13
CA LEU A 627 -2.14 -22.11 3.96
C LEU A 627 -3.35 -23.05 3.95
N LEU A 628 -3.33 -24.19 4.66
CA LEU A 628 -4.30 -25.29 4.50
C LEU A 628 -5.75 -24.81 4.66
N MET A 629 -6.04 -24.01 5.69
CA MET A 629 -7.39 -23.50 5.92
C MET A 629 -7.79 -22.43 4.90
N SER A 630 -6.84 -21.62 4.43
CA SER A 630 -7.05 -20.63 3.37
C SER A 630 -7.41 -21.31 2.06
N ASP A 631 -6.64 -22.32 1.67
CA ASP A 631 -6.83 -23.10 0.44
C ASP A 631 -8.13 -23.92 0.47
N VAL A 632 -8.39 -24.69 1.53
CA VAL A 632 -9.63 -25.49 1.63
C VAL A 632 -10.87 -24.60 1.64
N ALA A 633 -10.84 -23.46 2.33
CA ALA A 633 -11.98 -22.54 2.37
C ALA A 633 -12.28 -21.84 1.04
N GLN A 634 -11.28 -21.67 0.15
CA GLN A 634 -11.44 -20.89 -1.09
C GLN A 634 -11.39 -21.73 -2.38
N LYS A 635 -10.79 -22.93 -2.37
CA LYS A 635 -10.58 -23.79 -3.55
C LYS A 635 -11.36 -25.10 -3.52
N ARG A 636 -12.14 -25.39 -2.45
CA ARG A 636 -12.90 -26.65 -2.29
C ARG A 636 -14.30 -26.36 -1.79
N ASP A 637 -15.27 -27.23 -2.14
CA ASP A 637 -16.64 -27.07 -1.65
C ASP A 637 -16.75 -27.51 -0.20
N ILE A 638 -16.65 -26.54 0.71
CA ILE A 638 -16.85 -26.72 2.15
C ILE A 638 -18.29 -27.14 2.52
N SER A 639 -19.21 -27.23 1.55
CA SER A 639 -20.53 -27.85 1.73
C SER A 639 -20.50 -29.38 1.60
N ASP A 640 -19.49 -29.95 0.93
CA ASP A 640 -19.34 -31.40 0.79
C ASP A 640 -18.76 -32.00 2.09
N PRO A 641 -19.47 -32.90 2.79
CA PRO A 641 -18.95 -33.55 3.99
C PRO A 641 -17.68 -34.38 3.75
N ALA A 642 -17.34 -34.75 2.52
CA ALA A 642 -16.03 -35.31 2.19
C ALA A 642 -14.90 -34.28 2.43
N THR A 643 -15.07 -33.04 1.96
CA THR A 643 -14.10 -31.94 2.15
C THR A 643 -13.89 -31.64 3.64
N VAL A 644 -14.98 -31.54 4.42
CA VAL A 644 -14.92 -31.24 5.85
C VAL A 644 -14.26 -32.38 6.64
N ARG A 645 -14.56 -33.65 6.32
CA ARG A 645 -13.88 -34.81 6.93
C ARG A 645 -12.39 -34.84 6.60
N ALA A 646 -12.01 -34.73 5.33
CA ALA A 646 -10.61 -34.76 4.91
C ALA A 646 -9.77 -33.63 5.56
N PHE A 647 -10.35 -32.44 5.76
CA PHE A 647 -9.71 -31.36 6.52
C PHE A 647 -9.63 -31.68 8.02
N ALA A 648 -10.69 -32.24 8.62
CA ALA A 648 -10.68 -32.72 10.01
C ALA A 648 -9.60 -33.81 10.25
N ASP A 649 -9.39 -34.73 9.30
CA ASP A 649 -8.40 -35.82 9.38
C ASP A 649 -6.94 -35.33 9.37
N VAL A 650 -6.70 -34.13 8.82
CA VAL A 650 -5.39 -33.44 8.86
C VAL A 650 -5.24 -32.61 10.14
N VAL A 651 -6.31 -31.90 10.55
CA VAL A 651 -6.29 -31.01 11.73
C VAL A 651 -6.27 -31.79 13.06
N ARG A 652 -7.04 -32.88 13.14
CA ARG A 652 -7.14 -33.89 14.23
C ARG A 652 -7.52 -33.41 15.64
N SER A 653 -7.43 -32.12 15.93
CA SER A 653 -7.67 -31.56 17.26
C SER A 653 -8.43 -30.23 17.19
N PRO A 654 -9.49 -30.05 18.00
CA PRO A 654 -10.17 -28.76 18.13
C PRO A 654 -9.23 -27.61 18.51
N GLU A 655 -8.15 -27.87 19.25
CA GLU A 655 -7.17 -26.85 19.61
C GLU A 655 -6.29 -26.45 18.40
N ARG A 656 -5.86 -27.42 17.58
CA ARG A 656 -5.20 -27.12 16.30
C ARG A 656 -6.11 -26.33 15.36
N LEU A 657 -7.41 -26.64 15.33
CA LEU A 657 -8.41 -25.92 14.53
C LEU A 657 -8.56 -24.45 14.98
N LYS A 658 -8.62 -24.20 16.30
CA LYS A 658 -8.60 -22.84 16.85
C LYS A 658 -7.35 -22.06 16.43
N LEU A 659 -6.17 -22.65 16.66
CA LEU A 659 -4.88 -22.01 16.43
C LEU A 659 -4.69 -21.68 14.94
N LEU A 660 -5.03 -22.62 14.05
CA LEU A 660 -4.96 -22.43 12.60
C LEU A 660 -5.90 -21.32 12.11
N LEU A 661 -7.16 -21.27 12.58
CA LEU A 661 -8.07 -20.18 12.20
C LEU A 661 -7.52 -18.80 12.62
N VAL A 662 -6.97 -18.67 13.83
CA VAL A 662 -6.39 -17.39 14.28
C VAL A 662 -5.18 -17.00 13.43
N LEU A 663 -4.30 -17.96 13.11
CA LEU A 663 -3.13 -17.75 12.24
C LEU A 663 -3.57 -17.29 10.84
N THR A 664 -4.41 -18.08 10.15
CA THR A 664 -4.93 -17.78 8.81
C THR A 664 -5.69 -16.45 8.76
N ALA A 665 -6.42 -16.07 9.82
CA ALA A 665 -7.08 -14.77 9.89
C ALA A 665 -6.12 -13.58 10.04
N CYS A 666 -4.97 -13.77 10.73
CA CYS A 666 -3.95 -12.73 10.85
C CYS A 666 -3.13 -12.58 9.56
N ASP A 667 -2.77 -13.69 8.92
CA ASP A 667 -2.11 -13.77 7.60
C ASP A 667 -2.92 -13.00 6.54
N ILE A 668 -4.16 -13.44 6.22
CA ILE A 668 -4.95 -12.85 5.12
C ILE A 668 -5.21 -11.35 5.34
N MET A 669 -5.30 -10.90 6.60
CA MET A 669 -5.40 -9.47 6.97
C MET A 669 -4.08 -8.70 6.79
N ALA A 670 -2.93 -9.35 6.94
CA ALA A 670 -1.59 -8.78 6.76
C ALA A 670 -1.13 -8.75 5.29
N VAL A 671 -1.82 -9.45 4.38
CA VAL A 671 -1.49 -9.42 2.94
C VAL A 671 -1.70 -8.02 2.34
N GLY A 672 -2.80 -7.33 2.70
CA GLY A 672 -3.04 -5.95 2.25
C GLY A 672 -4.48 -5.41 2.44
N PRO A 673 -4.68 -4.08 2.30
CA PRO A 673 -5.98 -3.45 2.41
C PRO A 673 -6.96 -3.95 1.32
N GLY A 674 -8.13 -4.42 1.75
CA GLY A 674 -9.17 -4.96 0.85
C GLY A 674 -9.00 -6.44 0.49
N VAL A 675 -7.91 -7.11 0.91
CA VAL A 675 -7.71 -8.55 0.68
C VAL A 675 -8.64 -9.39 1.56
N TRP A 676 -8.94 -8.92 2.77
CA TRP A 676 -9.99 -9.44 3.65
C TRP A 676 -11.33 -8.77 3.34
N ASN A 677 -12.37 -9.58 3.08
CA ASN A 677 -13.75 -9.16 2.87
C ASN A 677 -14.72 -10.09 3.63
N ASN A 678 -16.01 -9.75 3.70
CA ASN A 678 -16.94 -10.54 4.52
C ASN A 678 -17.23 -11.93 3.90
N TRP A 679 -17.10 -12.08 2.59
CA TRP A 679 -17.14 -13.37 1.90
C TRP A 679 -16.07 -14.36 2.40
N LYS A 680 -14.78 -13.99 2.35
CA LYS A 680 -13.69 -14.83 2.89
C LYS A 680 -13.86 -15.10 4.38
N ALA A 681 -14.31 -14.10 5.14
CA ALA A 681 -14.63 -14.28 6.55
C ALA A 681 -15.73 -15.33 6.75
N GLN A 682 -16.79 -15.35 5.92
CA GLN A 682 -17.86 -16.34 5.99
C GLN A 682 -17.37 -17.76 5.67
N LEU A 683 -16.57 -17.94 4.63
CA LEU A 683 -16.00 -19.24 4.25
C LEU A 683 -15.18 -19.85 5.40
N LEU A 684 -14.30 -19.05 6.02
CA LEU A 684 -13.51 -19.46 7.19
C LEU A 684 -14.37 -19.74 8.42
N ARG A 685 -15.40 -18.91 8.68
CA ARG A 685 -16.36 -19.13 9.79
C ARG A 685 -17.15 -20.43 9.61
N GLN A 686 -17.57 -20.75 8.38
CA GLN A 686 -18.28 -21.98 8.05
C GLN A 686 -17.36 -23.19 8.23
N LEU A 687 -16.21 -23.23 7.54
CA LEU A 687 -15.27 -24.34 7.63
C LEU A 687 -14.86 -24.61 9.09
N TYR A 688 -14.62 -23.56 9.90
CA TYR A 688 -14.33 -23.71 11.32
C TYR A 688 -15.45 -24.41 12.11
N ARG A 689 -16.70 -23.95 11.96
CA ARG A 689 -17.85 -24.52 12.68
C ARG A 689 -18.05 -25.98 12.29
N ASP A 690 -18.16 -26.24 11.00
CA ASP A 690 -18.52 -27.55 10.43
C ASP A 690 -17.42 -28.59 10.75
N THR A 691 -16.14 -28.19 10.70
CA THR A 691 -15.00 -29.04 11.11
C THR A 691 -14.96 -29.27 12.62
N ARG A 692 -15.25 -28.24 13.43
CA ARG A 692 -15.29 -28.38 14.90
C ARG A 692 -16.36 -29.39 15.30
N GLU A 693 -17.54 -29.31 14.69
CA GLU A 693 -18.65 -30.24 14.94
C GLU A 693 -18.31 -31.67 14.52
N ALA A 694 -17.59 -31.87 13.41
CA ALA A 694 -17.00 -33.17 13.06
C ALA A 694 -16.02 -33.68 14.14
N LEU A 695 -15.05 -32.85 14.55
CA LEU A 695 -14.03 -33.21 15.55
C LEU A 695 -14.60 -33.45 16.96
N THR A 696 -15.77 -32.90 17.29
CA THR A 696 -16.48 -33.18 18.55
C THR A 696 -17.50 -34.32 18.45
N GLY A 697 -17.50 -35.09 17.35
CA GLY A 697 -18.37 -36.27 17.16
C GLY A 697 -19.83 -35.95 16.81
N GLY A 698 -20.14 -34.70 16.41
CA GLY A 698 -21.50 -34.27 16.08
C GLY A 698 -22.05 -34.82 14.76
N HIS A 699 -21.17 -35.24 13.84
CA HIS A 699 -21.59 -35.72 12.51
C HIS A 699 -21.84 -37.24 12.40
N ASP A 700 -21.52 -38.02 13.43
CA ASP A 700 -21.52 -39.50 13.35
C ASP A 700 -22.89 -40.15 13.62
N ARG A 701 -23.98 -39.46 13.23
CA ARG A 701 -25.36 -39.94 13.46
C ARG A 701 -26.39 -39.63 12.38
N GLN A 702 -26.31 -38.49 11.67
CA GLN A 702 -27.28 -38.16 10.62
C GLN A 702 -26.88 -38.78 9.27
N THR A 703 -27.75 -39.62 8.71
CA THR A 703 -27.56 -40.13 7.35
C THR A 703 -27.79 -39.04 6.29
N LYS A 704 -27.33 -39.32 5.06
CA LYS A 704 -27.60 -38.47 3.89
C LYS A 704 -29.09 -38.30 3.60
N ALA A 705 -29.94 -39.25 4.02
CA ALA A 705 -31.39 -39.17 3.84
C ALA A 705 -32.00 -38.11 4.78
N GLU A 706 -31.70 -38.20 6.09
CA GLU A 706 -32.20 -37.26 7.10
C GLU A 706 -31.93 -35.79 6.73
N ARG A 707 -30.71 -35.47 6.29
CA ARG A 707 -30.34 -34.10 5.85
C ARG A 707 -31.07 -33.64 4.58
N VAL A 708 -31.47 -34.56 3.70
CA VAL A 708 -32.30 -34.25 2.54
C VAL A 708 -33.75 -33.99 2.98
N ASP A 709 -34.27 -34.76 3.93
CA ASP A 709 -35.64 -34.62 4.41
C ASP A 709 -35.82 -33.41 5.35
N GLU A 710 -34.79 -33.03 6.12
CA GLU A 710 -34.68 -31.76 6.83
C GLU A 710 -34.73 -30.56 5.87
N ALA A 711 -33.95 -30.61 4.77
CA ALA A 711 -33.98 -29.55 3.74
C ALA A 711 -35.36 -29.42 3.07
N LYS A 712 -36.02 -30.55 2.77
CA LYS A 712 -37.42 -30.55 2.27
C LYS A 712 -38.39 -29.98 3.30
N ALA A 713 -38.24 -30.30 4.59
CA ALA A 713 -39.09 -29.74 5.65
C ALA A 713 -38.94 -28.22 5.75
N ALA A 714 -37.70 -27.71 5.75
CA ALA A 714 -37.43 -26.28 5.72
C ALA A 714 -37.99 -25.59 4.47
N LEU A 715 -38.01 -26.26 3.30
CA LEU A 715 -38.68 -25.72 2.11
C LEU A 715 -40.20 -25.62 2.29
N ARG A 716 -40.86 -26.62 2.90
CA ARG A 716 -42.31 -26.59 3.19
C ARG A 716 -42.67 -25.39 4.07
N GLU A 717 -41.85 -25.06 5.07
CA GLU A 717 -42.05 -23.88 5.92
C GLU A 717 -41.88 -22.54 5.18
N LEU A 718 -41.13 -22.52 4.06
CA LEU A 718 -40.88 -21.33 3.26
C LEU A 718 -41.87 -21.11 2.10
N LEU A 719 -42.71 -22.10 1.77
CA LEU A 719 -43.70 -22.06 0.67
C LEU A 719 -45.14 -21.94 1.19
N THR A 720 -45.38 -21.03 2.14
CA THR A 720 -46.70 -20.83 2.78
C THR A 720 -47.81 -20.34 1.82
N ASP A 721 -47.46 -19.89 0.62
CA ASP A 721 -48.34 -19.45 -0.47
C ASP A 721 -48.63 -20.54 -1.53
N TRP A 722 -48.33 -21.81 -1.22
CA TRP A 722 -48.48 -22.97 -2.11
C TRP A 722 -49.39 -24.03 -1.50
N THR A 723 -50.08 -24.80 -2.33
CA THR A 723 -50.81 -25.99 -1.87
C THR A 723 -49.85 -27.15 -1.58
N ALA A 724 -50.23 -28.07 -0.68
CA ALA A 724 -49.42 -29.25 -0.38
C ALA A 724 -49.10 -30.10 -1.63
N GLU A 725 -50.03 -30.17 -2.58
CA GLU A 725 -49.88 -30.86 -3.86
C GLU A 725 -48.80 -30.19 -4.74
N GLU A 726 -48.81 -28.85 -4.85
CA GLU A 726 -47.77 -28.11 -5.58
C GLU A 726 -46.39 -28.23 -4.91
N ILE A 727 -46.34 -28.25 -3.57
CA ILE A 727 -45.07 -28.37 -2.82
C ILE A 727 -44.48 -29.77 -3.00
N GLU A 728 -45.26 -30.84 -2.87
CA GLU A 728 -44.75 -32.19 -3.11
C GLU A 728 -44.42 -32.43 -4.59
N ALA A 729 -45.16 -31.84 -5.54
CA ALA A 729 -44.80 -31.88 -6.95
C ALA A 729 -43.42 -31.25 -7.21
N GLU A 730 -43.16 -30.06 -6.65
CA GLU A 730 -41.85 -29.41 -6.76
C GLU A 730 -40.74 -30.18 -6.02
N ILE A 731 -41.01 -30.70 -4.82
CA ILE A 731 -40.04 -31.51 -4.06
C ILE A 731 -39.58 -32.74 -4.86
N ASN A 732 -40.49 -33.41 -5.56
CA ASN A 732 -40.17 -34.62 -6.33
C ASN A 732 -39.44 -34.36 -7.66
N ARG A 733 -39.30 -33.09 -8.10
CA ARG A 733 -38.51 -32.73 -9.29
C ARG A 733 -37.00 -32.67 -9.02
N HIS A 734 -36.56 -32.64 -7.76
CA HIS A 734 -35.16 -32.38 -7.39
C HIS A 734 -34.43 -33.58 -6.78
N TYR A 735 -33.28 -33.94 -7.35
CA TYR A 735 -32.41 -34.98 -6.81
C TYR A 735 -31.70 -34.57 -5.51
N ALA A 736 -31.27 -35.55 -4.69
CA ALA A 736 -30.57 -35.37 -3.42
C ALA A 736 -29.37 -34.39 -3.44
N ALA A 737 -28.74 -34.15 -4.59
CA ALA A 737 -27.65 -33.18 -4.74
C ALA A 737 -28.12 -31.71 -4.60
N TYR A 738 -29.32 -31.37 -5.06
CA TYR A 738 -29.91 -30.04 -4.96
C TYR A 738 -30.20 -29.68 -3.50
N TRP A 739 -30.87 -30.58 -2.78
CA TRP A 739 -31.24 -30.45 -1.37
C TRP A 739 -30.05 -30.21 -0.44
N LEU A 740 -28.90 -30.83 -0.75
CA LEU A 740 -27.66 -30.70 0.02
C LEU A 740 -26.75 -29.57 -0.48
N GLY A 741 -26.91 -29.12 -1.73
CA GLY A 741 -26.03 -28.16 -2.39
C GLY A 741 -26.48 -26.69 -2.30
N LEU A 742 -27.75 -26.44 -1.92
CA LEU A 742 -28.38 -25.12 -1.82
C LEU A 742 -29.09 -24.93 -0.47
N ARG A 743 -29.14 -23.69 0.04
CA ARG A 743 -29.93 -23.35 1.24
C ARG A 743 -31.45 -23.32 0.92
N PRO A 744 -32.34 -23.63 1.88
CA PRO A 744 -33.81 -23.62 1.67
C PRO A 744 -34.35 -22.33 1.05
N GLU A 745 -33.83 -21.15 1.43
CA GLU A 745 -34.31 -19.86 0.85
C GLU A 745 -33.93 -19.68 -0.63
N ILE A 746 -32.93 -20.42 -1.14
CA ILE A 746 -32.57 -20.45 -2.57
C ILE A 746 -33.44 -21.49 -3.28
N GLN A 747 -33.71 -22.63 -2.63
CA GLN A 747 -34.65 -23.64 -3.14
C GLN A 747 -36.05 -23.04 -3.32
N ALA A 748 -36.52 -22.22 -2.37
CA ALA A 748 -37.77 -21.48 -2.44
C ALA A 748 -37.80 -20.41 -3.55
N VAL A 749 -36.64 -19.87 -3.95
CA VAL A 749 -36.54 -18.98 -5.12
C VAL A 749 -36.67 -19.78 -6.42
N PHE A 750 -36.01 -20.94 -6.54
CA PHE A 750 -36.16 -21.80 -7.72
C PHE A 750 -37.59 -22.31 -7.90
N ALA A 751 -38.26 -22.73 -6.82
CA ALA A 751 -39.68 -23.08 -6.87
C ALA A 751 -40.55 -21.94 -7.45
N ARG A 752 -40.35 -20.71 -6.96
CA ARG A 752 -41.08 -19.52 -7.46
C ARG A 752 -40.73 -19.18 -8.91
N LEU A 753 -39.47 -19.35 -9.33
CA LEU A 753 -39.05 -19.18 -10.73
C LEU A 753 -39.70 -20.25 -11.64
N ALA A 754 -39.79 -21.49 -11.18
CA ALA A 754 -40.44 -22.58 -11.91
C ALA A 754 -41.94 -22.35 -12.12
N ARG A 755 -42.64 -21.76 -11.14
CA ARG A 755 -44.08 -21.41 -11.22
C ARG A 755 -44.38 -20.27 -12.22
N ILE A 756 -43.37 -19.50 -12.64
CA ILE A 756 -43.53 -18.36 -13.59
C ILE A 756 -42.88 -18.58 -14.95
N ALA A 757 -42.03 -19.59 -15.12
CA ALA A 757 -41.44 -19.95 -16.41
C ALA A 757 -42.52 -20.42 -17.40
N ARG A 758 -42.45 -19.98 -18.65
CA ARG A 758 -43.35 -20.36 -19.75
C ARG A 758 -42.56 -20.49 -21.05
N ASP A 759 -43.01 -21.40 -21.92
CA ASP A 759 -42.60 -21.48 -23.33
C ASP A 759 -41.07 -21.38 -23.56
N ASP A 760 -40.32 -22.20 -22.83
CA ASP A 760 -38.84 -22.28 -22.79
C ASP A 760 -38.10 -20.95 -22.45
N ALA A 761 -38.80 -19.92 -22.01
CA ALA A 761 -38.23 -18.64 -21.66
C ALA A 761 -37.42 -18.68 -20.35
N VAL A 762 -36.40 -17.82 -20.29
CA VAL A 762 -35.52 -17.68 -19.12
C VAL A 762 -36.21 -16.93 -17.99
N ALA A 763 -36.43 -17.60 -16.86
CA ALA A 763 -36.80 -16.96 -15.61
C ALA A 763 -35.54 -16.60 -14.80
N SER A 764 -35.50 -15.38 -14.26
CA SER A 764 -34.34 -14.86 -13.49
C SER A 764 -34.75 -14.14 -12.20
N ASP A 765 -34.03 -14.41 -11.11
CA ASP A 765 -33.98 -13.60 -9.90
C ASP A 765 -32.56 -13.04 -9.75
N ILE A 766 -32.42 -11.72 -9.57
CA ILE A 766 -31.13 -11.07 -9.35
C ILE A 766 -31.28 -10.11 -8.17
N THR A 767 -30.86 -10.57 -7.00
CA THR A 767 -31.12 -9.94 -5.70
C THR A 767 -29.82 -9.83 -4.91
N ALA A 768 -29.61 -8.73 -4.19
CA ALA A 768 -28.44 -8.58 -3.33
C ALA A 768 -28.47 -9.60 -2.18
N ASP A 769 -27.34 -10.24 -1.87
CA ASP A 769 -27.16 -11.14 -0.73
C ASP A 769 -26.08 -10.57 0.20
N PRO A 770 -26.43 -9.62 1.10
CA PRO A 770 -25.48 -9.04 2.06
C PRO A 770 -24.86 -10.08 3.00
N SER A 771 -25.51 -11.25 3.19
CA SER A 771 -24.95 -12.32 4.01
C SER A 771 -23.69 -12.93 3.41
N ARG A 772 -23.58 -12.90 2.07
CA ARG A 772 -22.46 -13.41 1.26
C ARG A 772 -21.59 -12.31 0.64
N ASP A 773 -21.84 -11.03 0.94
CA ASP A 773 -21.09 -9.89 0.38
C ASP A 773 -21.08 -9.86 -1.16
N ALA A 774 -22.17 -10.34 -1.78
CA ALA A 774 -22.33 -10.48 -3.23
C ALA A 774 -23.77 -10.21 -3.68
N THR A 775 -24.01 -10.19 -4.98
CA THR A 775 -25.34 -10.29 -5.58
C THR A 775 -25.59 -11.74 -5.99
N ARG A 776 -26.74 -12.31 -5.61
CA ARG A 776 -27.18 -13.64 -6.06
C ARG A 776 -27.95 -13.48 -7.37
N ALA A 777 -27.57 -14.24 -8.38
CA ALA A 777 -28.29 -14.35 -9.64
C ALA A 777 -28.71 -15.82 -9.86
N CYS A 778 -30.01 -16.10 -9.70
CA CYS A 778 -30.62 -17.40 -9.98
C CYS A 778 -31.26 -17.39 -11.37
N PHE A 779 -31.09 -18.47 -12.11
CA PHE A 779 -31.62 -18.68 -13.45
C PHE A 779 -32.32 -20.03 -13.54
N TYR A 780 -33.51 -20.05 -14.14
CA TYR A 780 -34.31 -21.25 -14.38
C TYR A 780 -34.75 -21.27 -15.85
N MET A 781 -34.43 -22.36 -16.56
CA MET A 781 -34.76 -22.58 -17.97
C MET A 781 -34.55 -24.07 -18.34
N ALA A 782 -35.02 -24.50 -19.51
CA ALA A 782 -34.72 -25.84 -20.03
C ALA A 782 -33.21 -26.08 -20.13
N ASP A 783 -32.73 -27.22 -19.61
CA ASP A 783 -31.32 -27.60 -19.64
C ASP A 783 -30.93 -28.17 -21.01
N HIS A 784 -29.79 -27.71 -21.52
CA HIS A 784 -29.20 -28.22 -22.75
C HIS A 784 -27.68 -27.98 -22.78
N PRO A 785 -26.90 -28.77 -23.55
CA PRO A 785 -25.45 -28.71 -23.53
C PRO A 785 -24.87 -27.31 -23.70
N GLY A 786 -24.14 -26.85 -22.68
CA GLY A 786 -23.47 -25.55 -22.67
C GLY A 786 -24.25 -24.40 -22.06
N ILE A 787 -25.44 -24.64 -21.48
CA ILE A 787 -26.26 -23.58 -20.88
C ILE A 787 -25.50 -22.75 -19.81
N PHE A 788 -24.78 -23.43 -18.91
CA PHE A 788 -23.93 -22.80 -17.89
C PHE A 788 -22.85 -21.89 -18.49
N SER A 789 -22.31 -22.26 -19.65
CA SER A 789 -21.34 -21.44 -20.39
C SER A 789 -21.99 -20.18 -20.99
N ARG A 790 -23.26 -20.25 -21.45
CA ARG A 790 -24.01 -19.06 -21.89
C ARG A 790 -24.23 -18.08 -20.73
N MET A 791 -24.61 -18.57 -19.56
CA MET A 791 -24.79 -17.78 -18.34
C MET A 791 -23.50 -17.07 -17.92
N ALA A 792 -22.38 -17.81 -17.83
CA ALA A 792 -21.07 -17.23 -17.54
C ALA A 792 -20.66 -16.16 -18.57
N GLY A 793 -20.99 -16.37 -19.85
CA GLY A 793 -20.76 -15.39 -20.92
C GLY A 793 -21.59 -14.11 -20.76
N ALA A 794 -22.85 -14.22 -20.35
CA ALA A 794 -23.75 -13.10 -20.09
C ALA A 794 -23.30 -12.24 -18.89
N ILE A 795 -22.91 -12.90 -17.80
CA ILE A 795 -22.38 -12.24 -16.58
C ILE A 795 -21.06 -11.50 -16.92
N ALA A 796 -20.14 -12.15 -17.64
CA ALA A 796 -18.88 -11.54 -18.07
C ALA A 796 -19.08 -10.36 -19.04
N LEU A 797 -20.11 -10.39 -19.90
CA LEU A 797 -20.46 -9.25 -20.76
C LEU A 797 -20.94 -8.04 -19.98
N ALA A 798 -21.76 -8.26 -18.95
CA ALA A 798 -22.24 -7.21 -18.04
C ALA A 798 -21.12 -6.60 -17.19
N GLY A 799 -19.97 -7.29 -17.07
CA GLY A 799 -18.79 -6.83 -16.34
C GLY A 799 -18.84 -7.10 -14.84
N ALA A 800 -19.59 -8.12 -14.43
CA ALA A 800 -19.57 -8.66 -13.07
C ALA A 800 -18.51 -9.76 -12.96
N ASN A 801 -17.87 -9.88 -11.79
CA ASN A 801 -17.05 -11.05 -11.47
C ASN A 801 -17.91 -12.16 -10.87
N VAL A 802 -17.57 -13.43 -11.12
CA VAL A 802 -18.19 -14.60 -10.47
C VAL A 802 -17.32 -15.05 -9.30
N VAL A 803 -17.93 -15.46 -8.20
CA VAL A 803 -17.22 -15.88 -6.97
C VAL A 803 -17.58 -17.32 -6.55
N ASP A 804 -18.85 -17.71 -6.71
CA ASP A 804 -19.37 -19.08 -6.47
C ASP A 804 -20.47 -19.32 -7.52
N ALA A 805 -20.54 -20.54 -8.07
CA ALA A 805 -21.54 -20.91 -9.07
C ALA A 805 -21.94 -22.38 -8.96
N ARG A 806 -23.25 -22.65 -8.83
CA ARG A 806 -23.80 -24.00 -8.62
C ARG A 806 -24.92 -24.25 -9.62
N THR A 807 -25.04 -25.46 -10.14
CA THR A 807 -26.08 -25.78 -11.12
C THR A 807 -26.61 -27.20 -10.95
N PHE A 808 -27.94 -27.34 -10.95
CA PHE A 808 -28.62 -28.62 -10.75
C PHE A 808 -29.67 -28.80 -11.83
N THR A 809 -29.70 -29.98 -12.45
CA THR A 809 -30.75 -30.35 -13.42
C THR A 809 -31.88 -31.06 -12.69
N THR A 810 -33.13 -30.64 -12.92
CA THR A 810 -34.33 -31.30 -12.40
C THR A 810 -34.62 -32.62 -13.15
N ALA A 811 -35.45 -33.48 -12.57
CA ALA A 811 -35.84 -34.75 -13.17
C ALA A 811 -36.61 -34.60 -14.50
N ASP A 812 -37.23 -33.44 -14.73
CA ASP A 812 -37.92 -33.04 -15.95
C ASP A 812 -37.09 -32.11 -16.87
N GLY A 813 -35.79 -31.98 -16.62
CA GLY A 813 -34.84 -31.39 -17.58
C GLY A 813 -34.69 -29.86 -17.55
N TYR A 814 -34.94 -29.20 -16.42
CA TYR A 814 -34.68 -27.77 -16.23
C TYR A 814 -33.40 -27.53 -15.42
N ALA A 815 -32.63 -26.50 -15.79
CA ALA A 815 -31.41 -26.08 -15.09
C ALA A 815 -31.74 -25.03 -14.02
N CYS A 816 -31.55 -25.39 -12.75
CA CYS A 816 -31.52 -24.49 -11.60
C CYS A 816 -30.08 -24.02 -11.37
N SER A 817 -29.67 -22.91 -12.01
CA SER A 817 -28.31 -22.37 -11.90
C SER A 817 -28.28 -21.11 -11.03
N VAL A 818 -27.40 -21.06 -10.02
CA VAL A 818 -27.18 -19.87 -9.17
C VAL A 818 -25.72 -19.44 -9.24
N PHE A 819 -25.52 -18.13 -9.40
CA PHE A 819 -24.21 -17.47 -9.38
C PHE A 819 -24.20 -16.41 -8.28
N TRP A 820 -23.11 -16.34 -7.52
CA TRP A 820 -22.80 -15.18 -6.67
C TRP A 820 -21.78 -14.31 -7.39
N ILE A 821 -22.17 -13.06 -7.61
CA ILE A 821 -21.47 -12.13 -8.48
C ILE A 821 -21.21 -10.80 -7.77
N GLN A 822 -20.03 -10.23 -8.01
CA GLN A 822 -19.59 -8.96 -7.43
C GLN A 822 -19.34 -7.92 -8.53
N ASP A 823 -19.44 -6.65 -8.14
CA ASP A 823 -19.06 -5.54 -9.00
C ASP A 823 -17.52 -5.43 -9.13
N PRO A 824 -16.99 -4.60 -10.05
CA PRO A 824 -15.54 -4.42 -10.23
C PRO A 824 -14.77 -3.86 -9.02
N GLY A 825 -15.45 -3.49 -7.93
CA GLY A 825 -14.87 -3.11 -6.65
C GLY A 825 -14.93 -4.21 -5.57
N GLY A 826 -15.37 -5.43 -5.92
CA GLY A 826 -15.43 -6.58 -5.02
C GLY A 826 -16.59 -6.53 -4.03
N ARG A 827 -17.74 -5.96 -4.42
CA ARG A 827 -18.92 -5.71 -3.56
C ARG A 827 -20.23 -6.19 -4.20
N PRO A 828 -21.33 -6.32 -3.43
CA PRO A 828 -22.67 -6.42 -4.01
C PRO A 828 -22.97 -5.24 -4.96
N TYR A 829 -23.78 -5.48 -5.99
CA TYR A 829 -24.32 -4.41 -6.82
C TYR A 829 -25.40 -3.62 -6.07
N ASP A 830 -25.29 -2.29 -6.06
CA ASP A 830 -26.36 -1.42 -5.55
C ASP A 830 -27.66 -1.59 -6.35
N ALA A 831 -28.81 -1.37 -5.72
CA ALA A 831 -30.12 -1.52 -6.35
C ALA A 831 -30.25 -0.79 -7.70
N ALA A 832 -29.76 0.45 -7.80
CA ALA A 832 -29.77 1.24 -9.03
C ALA A 832 -28.91 0.66 -10.18
N ARG A 833 -28.02 -0.29 -9.89
CA ARG A 833 -27.21 -1.01 -10.88
C ARG A 833 -27.78 -2.40 -11.22
N LEU A 834 -28.63 -2.99 -10.38
CA LEU A 834 -29.24 -4.31 -10.61
C LEU A 834 -30.10 -4.35 -11.89
N ASP A 835 -30.95 -3.36 -12.15
CA ASP A 835 -31.77 -3.36 -13.38
C ASP A 835 -30.94 -3.32 -14.66
N ARG A 836 -29.75 -2.70 -14.62
CA ARG A 836 -28.83 -2.66 -15.76
C ARG A 836 -28.12 -4.00 -15.95
N LEU A 837 -27.71 -4.63 -14.85
CA LEU A 837 -27.12 -5.97 -14.82
C LEU A 837 -28.11 -7.02 -15.36
N ARG A 838 -29.35 -6.99 -14.85
CA ARG A 838 -30.47 -7.83 -15.30
C ARG A 838 -30.74 -7.70 -16.79
N ARG A 839 -31.01 -6.49 -17.29
CA ARG A 839 -31.24 -6.24 -18.74
C ARG A 839 -30.05 -6.60 -19.63
N ALA A 840 -28.82 -6.57 -19.12
CA ALA A 840 -27.64 -7.02 -19.89
C ALA A 840 -27.55 -8.55 -19.98
N ILE A 841 -27.89 -9.24 -18.89
CA ILE A 841 -27.90 -10.70 -18.83
C ILE A 841 -29.07 -11.29 -19.62
N ASP A 842 -30.29 -10.82 -19.37
CA ASP A 842 -31.52 -11.33 -20.00
C ASP A 842 -31.43 -11.25 -21.54
N ARG A 843 -31.00 -10.11 -22.10
CA ARG A 843 -30.79 -9.93 -23.55
C ARG A 843 -29.71 -10.85 -24.14
N THR A 844 -28.69 -11.19 -23.36
CA THR A 844 -27.65 -12.13 -23.82
C THR A 844 -28.17 -13.57 -23.80
N LEU A 845 -28.97 -13.93 -22.79
CA LEU A 845 -29.58 -15.26 -22.68
C LEU A 845 -30.70 -15.49 -23.71
N ALA A 846 -31.43 -14.44 -24.07
CA ALA A 846 -32.38 -14.41 -25.20
C ALA A 846 -31.71 -14.48 -26.59
N GLY A 847 -30.37 -14.46 -26.66
CA GLY A 847 -29.62 -14.63 -27.90
C GLY A 847 -29.45 -13.36 -28.75
N GLU A 848 -29.96 -12.20 -28.32
CA GLU A 848 -29.77 -10.92 -29.03
C GLU A 848 -28.28 -10.52 -29.17
N VAL A 849 -27.44 -11.00 -28.24
CA VAL A 849 -26.01 -10.68 -28.19
C VAL A 849 -25.20 -11.96 -28.12
N VAL A 850 -24.49 -12.28 -29.20
CA VAL A 850 -23.60 -13.44 -29.24
C VAL A 850 -22.37 -13.18 -28.35
N ALA A 851 -22.34 -13.77 -27.16
CA ALA A 851 -21.30 -13.52 -26.15
C ALA A 851 -19.87 -13.75 -26.67
N ARG A 852 -19.66 -14.77 -27.53
CA ARG A 852 -18.39 -15.04 -28.20
C ARG A 852 -17.86 -13.86 -29.02
N GLU A 853 -18.75 -13.06 -29.61
CA GLU A 853 -18.42 -11.92 -30.47
C GLU A 853 -18.21 -10.66 -29.64
N ALA A 854 -19.16 -10.33 -28.77
CA ALA A 854 -19.15 -9.13 -27.94
C ALA A 854 -18.04 -9.13 -26.86
N LEU A 855 -17.50 -10.31 -26.50
CA LEU A 855 -16.31 -10.42 -25.65
C LEU A 855 -14.99 -10.16 -26.41
N LYS A 856 -14.92 -10.29 -27.75
CA LYS A 856 -13.65 -10.13 -28.52
C LYS A 856 -12.89 -8.84 -28.18
N PRO A 857 -13.51 -7.64 -28.13
CA PRO A 857 -12.78 -6.40 -27.84
C PRO A 857 -12.36 -6.26 -26.37
N LYS A 858 -13.04 -6.98 -25.45
CA LYS A 858 -12.81 -6.90 -24.00
C LYS A 858 -11.78 -7.91 -23.47
N ARG A 859 -11.29 -8.83 -24.30
CA ARG A 859 -10.35 -9.90 -23.90
C ARG A 859 -8.92 -9.44 -23.64
N LYS A 860 -8.54 -8.25 -24.13
CA LYS A 860 -7.17 -7.73 -24.04
C LYS A 860 -6.67 -7.71 -22.60
N LEU A 861 -5.53 -8.36 -22.34
CA LEU A 861 -4.84 -8.24 -21.07
C LEU A 861 -4.41 -6.78 -20.86
N LYS A 862 -4.49 -6.29 -19.62
CA LYS A 862 -3.90 -4.98 -19.27
C LYS A 862 -2.37 -5.13 -19.31
N LYS A 863 -1.65 -4.17 -19.90
CA LYS A 863 -0.16 -4.25 -20.03
C LYS A 863 0.57 -4.50 -18.68
N ARG A 864 0.03 -3.97 -17.58
CA ARG A 864 0.52 -4.20 -16.19
C ARG A 864 0.41 -5.67 -15.72
N VAL A 865 -0.31 -6.52 -16.45
CA VAL A 865 -0.61 -7.92 -16.11
C VAL A 865 0.11 -8.91 -17.02
N SER A 866 0.38 -8.55 -18.28
CA SER A 866 1.00 -9.45 -19.28
C SER A 866 2.41 -9.95 -18.91
N GLU A 867 3.11 -9.24 -18.02
CA GLU A 867 4.45 -9.64 -17.54
C GLU A 867 4.38 -10.68 -16.40
N PHE A 868 3.22 -10.79 -15.73
CA PHE A 868 2.94 -11.90 -14.80
C PHE A 868 2.53 -13.15 -15.58
N ARG A 869 3.51 -13.90 -16.07
CA ARG A 869 3.29 -15.27 -16.59
C ARG A 869 2.88 -16.21 -15.44
N VAL A 870 1.58 -16.28 -15.17
CA VAL A 870 0.97 -17.34 -14.36
C VAL A 870 0.99 -18.64 -15.20
N PRO A 871 1.70 -19.70 -14.78
CA PRO A 871 1.79 -20.93 -15.56
C PRO A 871 0.48 -21.73 -15.46
N THR A 872 -0.19 -21.95 -16.59
CA THR A 872 -1.42 -22.75 -16.64
C THR A 872 -1.20 -24.16 -16.10
N ARG A 873 -1.86 -24.51 -15.01
CA ARG A 873 -1.89 -25.85 -14.41
C ARG A 873 -3.32 -26.36 -14.39
N VAL A 874 -3.52 -27.58 -14.90
CA VAL A 874 -4.80 -28.31 -14.81
C VAL A 874 -4.55 -29.55 -13.96
N VAL A 875 -5.39 -29.80 -12.96
CA VAL A 875 -5.29 -30.97 -12.08
C VAL A 875 -6.63 -31.70 -12.06
N PHE A 876 -6.58 -33.03 -12.22
CA PHE A 876 -7.73 -33.90 -12.05
C PHE A 876 -7.63 -34.63 -10.71
N ASP A 877 -8.62 -34.44 -9.85
CA ASP A 877 -8.74 -35.08 -8.54
C ASP A 877 -10.02 -35.94 -8.53
N ASN A 878 -9.86 -37.22 -8.20
CA ASN A 878 -10.95 -38.20 -8.11
C ASN A 878 -11.12 -38.76 -6.68
N GLU A 879 -10.35 -38.25 -5.73
CA GLU A 879 -10.31 -38.70 -4.33
C GLU A 879 -11.18 -37.78 -3.45
N SER A 880 -11.03 -36.45 -3.60
CA SER A 880 -11.57 -35.44 -2.66
C SER A 880 -13.10 -35.25 -2.65
N SER A 881 -13.85 -36.02 -3.44
CA SER A 881 -15.32 -36.09 -3.34
C SER A 881 -15.79 -37.44 -3.87
N ASP A 882 -16.68 -38.12 -3.16
CA ASP A 882 -17.14 -39.46 -3.52
C ASP A 882 -17.81 -39.53 -4.90
N LEU A 883 -18.45 -38.43 -5.33
CA LEU A 883 -19.45 -38.43 -6.42
C LEU A 883 -18.99 -37.77 -7.73
N TYR A 884 -17.94 -36.96 -7.72
CA TYR A 884 -17.54 -36.09 -8.84
C TYR A 884 -16.05 -36.20 -9.13
N THR A 885 -15.64 -35.96 -10.37
CA THR A 885 -14.25 -35.62 -10.67
C THR A 885 -14.09 -34.12 -10.47
N VAL A 886 -13.09 -33.69 -9.73
CA VAL A 886 -12.74 -32.28 -9.57
C VAL A 886 -11.68 -31.94 -10.61
N ILE A 887 -11.90 -30.87 -11.37
CA ILE A 887 -10.93 -30.28 -12.30
C ILE A 887 -10.57 -28.90 -11.77
N GLU A 888 -9.37 -28.77 -11.23
CA GLU A 888 -8.80 -27.51 -10.76
C GLU A 888 -7.98 -26.89 -11.90
N VAL A 889 -8.36 -25.69 -12.34
CA VAL A 889 -7.69 -24.92 -13.40
C VAL A 889 -7.10 -23.65 -12.79
N ASP A 890 -5.79 -23.66 -12.58
CA ASP A 890 -5.00 -22.49 -12.15
C ASP A 890 -4.37 -21.83 -13.39
N THR A 891 -4.69 -20.56 -13.64
CA THR A 891 -4.27 -19.83 -14.84
C THR A 891 -4.36 -18.32 -14.65
N GLN A 892 -3.80 -17.53 -15.58
CA GLN A 892 -3.96 -16.08 -15.60
C GLN A 892 -5.45 -15.68 -15.79
N ASP A 893 -5.95 -14.80 -14.91
CA ASP A 893 -7.31 -14.27 -14.99
C ASP A 893 -7.49 -13.28 -16.16
N ARG A 894 -8.68 -13.29 -16.76
CA ARG A 894 -9.10 -12.39 -17.83
C ARG A 894 -10.63 -12.38 -17.99
N ILE A 895 -11.16 -11.25 -18.46
CA ILE A 895 -12.60 -11.10 -18.74
C ILE A 895 -13.08 -12.21 -19.68
N GLY A 896 -14.03 -13.02 -19.21
CA GLY A 896 -14.59 -14.15 -19.95
C GLY A 896 -13.76 -15.44 -19.94
N LEU A 897 -12.78 -15.58 -19.03
CA LEU A 897 -12.05 -16.84 -18.80
C LEU A 897 -13.01 -18.00 -18.50
N LEU A 898 -13.86 -17.87 -17.47
CA LEU A 898 -14.84 -18.88 -17.06
C LEU A 898 -15.72 -19.35 -18.24
N HIS A 899 -16.19 -18.42 -19.08
CA HIS A 899 -16.95 -18.75 -20.31
C HIS A 899 -16.14 -19.56 -21.33
N ASP A 900 -14.83 -19.33 -21.45
CA ASP A 900 -13.96 -20.13 -22.32
C ASP A 900 -13.67 -21.53 -21.73
N LEU A 901 -13.43 -21.63 -20.42
CA LEU A 901 -13.20 -22.91 -19.73
C LEU A 901 -14.46 -23.80 -19.73
N THR A 902 -15.61 -23.25 -19.34
CA THR A 902 -16.91 -23.96 -19.35
C THR A 902 -17.30 -24.44 -20.74
N ARG A 903 -16.97 -23.68 -21.80
CA ARG A 903 -17.14 -24.11 -23.19
C ARG A 903 -16.20 -25.25 -23.57
N ALA A 904 -14.95 -25.23 -23.12
CA ALA A 904 -13.98 -26.31 -23.38
C ALA A 904 -14.39 -27.63 -22.71
N LEU A 905 -14.92 -27.56 -21.48
CA LEU A 905 -15.54 -28.70 -20.78
C LEU A 905 -16.78 -29.21 -21.55
N THR A 906 -17.71 -28.32 -21.89
CA THR A 906 -18.92 -28.65 -22.68
C THR A 906 -18.57 -29.36 -23.99
N ALA A 907 -17.64 -28.79 -24.78
CA ALA A 907 -17.18 -29.35 -26.04
C ALA A 907 -16.41 -30.68 -25.90
N SER A 908 -16.10 -31.09 -24.67
CA SER A 908 -15.45 -32.35 -24.31
C SER A 908 -16.41 -33.38 -23.71
N ASN A 909 -17.73 -33.14 -23.82
CA ASN A 909 -18.77 -34.02 -23.32
C ASN A 909 -18.58 -34.31 -21.81
N VAL A 910 -18.47 -33.20 -21.08
CA VAL A 910 -18.34 -33.10 -19.63
C VAL A 910 -19.44 -32.17 -19.11
N SER A 911 -20.21 -32.63 -18.12
CA SER A 911 -21.22 -31.83 -17.43
C SER A 911 -20.63 -31.25 -16.14
N ILE A 912 -20.99 -30.00 -15.82
CA ILE A 912 -20.53 -29.25 -14.64
C ILE A 912 -21.68 -29.20 -13.64
N VAL A 913 -21.41 -29.55 -12.39
CA VAL A 913 -22.41 -29.57 -11.29
C VAL A 913 -22.17 -28.42 -10.31
N SER A 914 -20.90 -28.13 -10.00
CA SER A 914 -20.49 -26.99 -9.18
C SER A 914 -19.21 -26.39 -9.73
N ALA A 915 -19.02 -25.08 -9.58
CA ALA A 915 -17.83 -24.35 -10.01
C ALA A 915 -17.48 -23.25 -9.00
N ILE A 916 -16.34 -23.38 -8.34
CA ILE A 916 -15.83 -22.40 -7.37
C ILE A 916 -14.79 -21.54 -8.08
N ILE A 917 -14.97 -20.22 -8.04
CA ILE A 917 -14.27 -19.27 -8.91
C ILE A 917 -13.46 -18.32 -8.04
N ALA A 918 -12.20 -18.69 -7.76
CA ALA A 918 -11.34 -17.95 -6.87
C ALA A 918 -10.38 -17.02 -7.64
N THR A 919 -10.79 -15.75 -7.83
CA THR A 919 -9.91 -14.72 -8.41
C THR A 919 -8.94 -14.17 -7.36
N TYR A 920 -7.65 -14.43 -7.55
CA TYR A 920 -6.55 -13.80 -6.83
C TYR A 920 -5.88 -12.80 -7.78
N GLY A 921 -6.30 -11.53 -7.78
CA GLY A 921 -5.65 -10.41 -8.48
C GLY A 921 -5.54 -10.49 -10.02
N ALA A 922 -4.69 -11.39 -10.53
CA ALA A 922 -4.53 -11.72 -11.95
C ALA A 922 -4.34 -13.23 -12.21
N GLN A 923 -4.68 -14.06 -11.23
CA GLN A 923 -4.72 -15.52 -11.28
C GLN A 923 -6.14 -15.94 -10.92
N ALA A 924 -6.70 -16.85 -11.70
CA ALA A 924 -7.97 -17.49 -11.41
C ALA A 924 -7.69 -18.96 -11.09
N VAL A 925 -8.21 -19.42 -9.96
CA VAL A 925 -8.27 -20.84 -9.62
C VAL A 925 -9.73 -21.26 -9.74
N ASP A 926 -10.09 -21.76 -10.92
CA ASP A 926 -11.44 -22.18 -11.27
C ASP A 926 -11.55 -23.70 -11.03
N VAL A 927 -12.38 -24.10 -10.06
CA VAL A 927 -12.50 -25.49 -9.61
C VAL A 927 -13.86 -26.07 -9.96
N PHE A 928 -13.89 -26.96 -10.96
CA PHE A 928 -15.10 -27.54 -11.53
C PHE A 928 -15.34 -28.96 -10.99
N TYR A 929 -16.48 -29.18 -10.33
CA TYR A 929 -16.97 -30.51 -9.96
C TYR A 929 -17.79 -31.06 -11.12
N VAL A 930 -17.29 -32.11 -11.78
CA VAL A 930 -17.79 -32.58 -13.09
C VAL A 930 -18.11 -34.07 -13.15
N LYS A 931 -18.88 -34.43 -14.17
CA LYS A 931 -19.22 -35.80 -14.59
C LYS A 931 -19.13 -35.93 -16.11
N ASP A 932 -19.06 -37.16 -16.62
CA ASP A 932 -19.30 -37.41 -18.04
C ASP A 932 -20.80 -37.50 -18.40
N LEU A 933 -21.10 -37.74 -19.68
CA LEU A 933 -22.48 -37.90 -20.19
C LEU A 933 -23.24 -39.09 -19.57
N PHE A 934 -22.56 -40.04 -18.93
CA PHE A 934 -23.18 -41.16 -18.23
C PHE A 934 -23.37 -40.88 -16.73
N GLY A 935 -23.06 -39.66 -16.28
CA GLY A 935 -23.17 -39.25 -14.89
C GLY A 935 -22.07 -39.80 -13.98
N LEU A 936 -20.95 -40.29 -14.55
CA LEU A 936 -19.87 -40.96 -13.83
C LEU A 936 -18.63 -40.07 -13.66
N LYS A 937 -17.76 -40.47 -12.71
CA LYS A 937 -16.40 -39.91 -12.55
C LYS A 937 -15.56 -40.18 -13.80
N ILE A 938 -14.89 -39.14 -14.29
CA ILE A 938 -13.90 -39.23 -15.37
C ILE A 938 -12.63 -39.85 -14.80
N ARG A 939 -12.46 -41.17 -14.99
CA ARG A 939 -11.28 -41.94 -14.58
C ARG A 939 -10.34 -42.35 -15.73
N ASN A 940 -10.73 -42.14 -16.99
CA ASN A 940 -9.94 -42.55 -18.16
C ASN A 940 -8.80 -41.54 -18.46
N PRO A 941 -7.50 -41.92 -18.39
CA PRO A 941 -6.38 -40.98 -18.58
C PRO A 941 -6.21 -40.43 -20.00
N ALA A 942 -6.78 -41.08 -21.03
CA ALA A 942 -6.85 -40.51 -22.38
C ALA A 942 -7.92 -39.42 -22.47
N LYS A 943 -9.09 -39.62 -21.83
CA LYS A 943 -10.13 -38.57 -21.75
C LYS A 943 -9.67 -37.36 -20.93
N MET A 944 -8.94 -37.57 -19.82
CA MET A 944 -8.35 -36.49 -19.03
C MET A 944 -7.41 -35.60 -19.87
N ARG A 945 -6.43 -36.19 -20.56
CA ARG A 945 -5.48 -35.45 -21.41
C ARG A 945 -6.18 -34.67 -22.53
N ALA A 946 -7.15 -35.28 -23.21
CA ALA A 946 -7.94 -34.59 -24.24
C ALA A 946 -8.79 -33.42 -23.68
N ILE A 947 -9.18 -33.45 -22.41
CA ILE A 947 -9.83 -32.31 -21.73
C ILE A 947 -8.79 -31.24 -21.37
N GLU A 948 -7.63 -31.62 -20.83
CA GLU A 948 -6.54 -30.71 -20.50
C GLU A 948 -6.04 -29.92 -21.73
N GLU A 949 -5.73 -30.61 -22.83
CA GLU A 949 -5.29 -30.00 -24.09
C GLU A 949 -6.28 -28.93 -24.58
N ARG A 950 -7.58 -29.17 -24.41
CA ARG A 950 -8.65 -28.23 -24.80
C ARG A 950 -8.83 -27.07 -23.83
N LEU A 951 -8.61 -27.29 -22.53
CA LEU A 951 -8.59 -26.22 -21.53
C LEU A 951 -7.40 -25.27 -21.79
N ARG A 952 -6.20 -25.83 -22.00
CA ARG A 952 -4.99 -25.09 -22.40
C ARG A 952 -5.24 -24.29 -23.68
N ALA A 953 -5.69 -24.95 -24.76
CA ALA A 953 -6.00 -24.28 -26.02
C ALA A 953 -7.08 -23.18 -25.88
N ALA A 954 -8.05 -23.31 -24.96
CA ALA A 954 -9.05 -22.28 -24.70
C ALA A 954 -8.51 -21.06 -23.93
N ILE A 955 -7.42 -21.23 -23.18
CA ILE A 955 -6.64 -20.16 -22.56
C ILE A 955 -5.74 -19.50 -23.62
N ASP A 956 -4.91 -20.29 -24.31
CA ASP A 956 -3.90 -19.83 -25.26
C ASP A 956 -4.50 -19.14 -26.50
N ALA A 957 -5.66 -19.60 -26.99
CA ALA A 957 -6.37 -18.98 -28.11
C ALA A 957 -6.94 -17.57 -27.82
N ALA A 958 -6.87 -17.11 -26.56
CA ALA A 958 -7.11 -15.71 -26.20
C ALA A 958 -5.80 -14.90 -26.12
N ALA A 959 -4.74 -15.45 -25.52
CA ALA A 959 -3.43 -14.79 -25.39
C ALA A 959 -2.74 -14.54 -26.76
N SER A 960 -2.80 -15.53 -27.65
CA SER A 960 -2.24 -15.46 -29.02
C SER A 960 -2.89 -14.41 -29.95
N GLN A 961 -3.88 -13.66 -29.47
CA GLN A 961 -4.47 -12.52 -30.19
C GLN A 961 -3.85 -11.16 -29.82
N ASP A 962 -3.04 -11.10 -28.76
CA ASP A 962 -2.37 -9.86 -28.32
C ASP A 962 -1.05 -9.56 -29.09
N GLU A 963 -0.42 -10.55 -29.75
CA GLU A 963 0.90 -10.40 -30.39
C GLU A 963 0.91 -9.70 -31.78
N ARG A 964 -0.25 -9.29 -32.34
CA ARG A 964 -0.28 -8.57 -33.63
C ARG A 964 -0.04 -7.08 -33.42
N PRO A 965 1.09 -6.50 -33.89
CA PRO A 965 1.35 -5.07 -33.74
C PRO A 965 0.35 -4.23 -34.54
N ALA A 966 -0.13 -3.14 -33.93
CA ALA A 966 -1.03 -2.19 -34.57
C ALA A 966 -0.27 -1.28 -35.56
N GLY A 967 0.18 -1.84 -36.68
CA GLY A 967 1.12 -1.19 -37.61
C GLY A 967 1.13 -1.74 -39.03
N ALA A 968 -0.04 -2.07 -39.60
CA ALA A 968 -0.16 -2.55 -40.98
C ALA A 968 -1.41 -1.98 -41.68
N SER A 969 -1.35 -0.70 -42.07
CA SER A 969 -2.35 -0.10 -42.96
C SER A 969 -2.08 -0.51 -44.41
N ALA A 970 -2.60 -1.66 -44.83
CA ALA A 970 -2.49 -2.12 -46.21
C ALA A 970 -3.38 -1.28 -47.14
N ALA A 971 -2.76 -0.36 -47.89
CA ALA A 971 -3.39 0.29 -49.03
C ALA A 971 -3.56 -0.71 -50.21
N PRO A 972 -4.61 -0.59 -51.03
CA PRO A 972 -4.81 -1.48 -52.17
C PRO A 972 -3.82 -1.15 -53.30
N GLY A 973 -3.02 -2.14 -53.70
CA GLY A 973 -2.15 -2.08 -54.88
C GLY A 973 -2.59 -3.11 -55.92
N GLU A 974 -2.93 -2.64 -57.12
CA GLU A 974 -3.17 -3.48 -58.29
C GLU A 974 -1.83 -3.89 -58.94
N GLY A 975 -1.71 -5.10 -59.46
CA GLY A 975 -0.48 -5.56 -60.15
C GLY A 975 -0.51 -7.05 -60.48
N ALA A 976 -0.63 -7.38 -61.77
CA ALA A 976 -0.91 -8.74 -62.24
C ALA A 976 0.33 -9.61 -62.52
N GLY A 977 0.14 -10.94 -62.46
CA GLY A 977 0.90 -11.94 -63.24
C GLY A 977 1.54 -13.08 -62.44
N ALA A 978 1.70 -14.31 -62.95
CA ALA A 978 0.89 -15.15 -63.86
C ALA A 978 1.55 -16.55 -63.98
N GLY A 979 0.76 -17.63 -64.07
CA GLY A 979 1.23 -19.03 -64.28
C GLY A 979 0.55 -20.03 -63.32
N ALA A 980 -0.50 -20.77 -63.71
CA ALA A 980 -0.54 -21.94 -64.60
C ALA A 980 -0.07 -23.25 -63.91
N ALA A 981 -0.76 -24.40 -63.92
CA ALA A 981 -2.10 -24.84 -64.40
C ALA A 981 -2.41 -26.26 -63.79
N PRO A 982 -3.33 -27.14 -64.27
CA PRO A 982 -4.69 -26.98 -64.87
C PRO A 982 -5.82 -27.91 -64.29
N ALA A 983 -7.08 -27.51 -64.52
CA ALA A 983 -8.28 -28.32 -64.93
C ALA A 983 -8.86 -29.55 -64.15
N LYS A 984 -10.06 -29.35 -63.52
CA LYS A 984 -11.44 -29.82 -63.92
C LYS A 984 -11.78 -31.34 -64.16
N PRO A 985 -13.09 -31.76 -64.21
CA PRO A 985 -14.39 -31.13 -63.86
C PRO A 985 -15.42 -32.06 -63.13
N ALA A 986 -16.71 -31.62 -63.08
CA ALA A 986 -17.96 -32.39 -62.82
C ALA A 986 -18.37 -32.63 -61.34
N ARG A 987 -19.66 -32.77 -60.96
CA ARG A 987 -20.95 -32.65 -61.70
C ARG A 987 -22.07 -32.14 -60.77
N ARG A 988 -23.23 -31.75 -61.34
CA ARG A 988 -24.43 -31.24 -60.63
C ARG A 988 -25.67 -32.11 -60.95
N PRO A 989 -26.53 -32.48 -59.98
CA PRO A 989 -27.92 -32.89 -60.23
C PRO A 989 -28.91 -31.74 -59.98
N ALA A 990 -30.16 -31.87 -60.44
CA ALA A 990 -31.16 -30.80 -60.39
C ALA A 990 -32.61 -31.34 -60.43
N ARG A 991 -33.59 -30.41 -60.30
CA ARG A 991 -35.07 -30.54 -60.32
C ARG A 991 -35.70 -30.57 -58.91
N ARG A 992 -36.92 -30.03 -58.68
CA ARG A 992 -37.89 -29.43 -59.63
C ARG A 992 -38.72 -28.27 -59.00
N LYS A 993 -39.41 -27.54 -59.89
CA LYS A 993 -40.46 -26.51 -59.69
C LYS A 993 -41.56 -26.97 -58.70
N ALA A 994 -42.41 -26.12 -58.11
CA ALA A 994 -43.18 -24.99 -58.70
C ALA A 994 -43.87 -24.11 -57.61
N ALA A 995 -44.63 -23.04 -57.89
CA ALA A 995 -44.50 -21.89 -58.84
C ALA A 995 -45.71 -20.93 -58.68
N ARG A 996 -45.51 -19.61 -58.92
CA ARG A 996 -46.54 -18.52 -58.95
C ARG A 996 -47.22 -18.24 -57.58
N GLY A 997 -47.80 -17.07 -57.32
CA GLY A 997 -47.82 -15.80 -58.08
C GLY A 997 -49.13 -15.00 -57.88
N ALA A 998 -49.09 -13.67 -58.08
CA ALA A 998 -50.19 -12.72 -57.81
C ALA A 998 -50.54 -12.58 -56.30
N ALA A 999 -51.21 -11.55 -55.78
CA ALA A 999 -51.62 -10.20 -56.23
C ALA A 999 -51.73 -9.30 -54.94
N LYS A 1000 -51.73 -7.96 -54.91
CA LYS A 1000 -52.77 -7.00 -55.36
C LYS A 1000 -54.21 -7.47 -55.07
N ASP A 1001 -55.08 -6.75 -54.39
CA ASP A 1001 -55.01 -5.49 -53.63
C ASP A 1001 -56.07 -5.60 -52.51
N GLU A 1002 -55.99 -4.79 -51.44
CA GLU A 1002 -57.17 -4.00 -51.02
C GLU A 1002 -56.77 -2.89 -50.04
N ALA A 1003 -57.47 -1.76 -50.14
CA ALA A 1003 -57.23 -0.59 -49.31
C ALA A 1003 -58.54 0.18 -49.10
N THR A 1004 -58.85 0.54 -47.86
CA THR A 1004 -59.68 1.69 -47.46
C THR A 1004 -59.58 1.87 -45.94
N GLY A 1005 -59.50 3.07 -45.39
CA GLY A 1005 -59.33 4.38 -46.02
C GLY A 1005 -59.28 5.52 -44.99
N ALA A 1006 -58.99 6.76 -45.46
CA ALA A 1006 -59.28 8.09 -44.86
C ALA A 1006 -58.90 8.39 -43.38
N ALA A 1007 -58.42 9.57 -42.96
CA ALA A 1007 -57.87 10.80 -43.57
C ALA A 1007 -57.21 11.63 -42.40
N THR A 1008 -56.81 12.92 -42.41
CA THR A 1008 -56.90 14.08 -43.33
C THR A 1008 -55.76 15.09 -43.02
N GLY A 1009 -55.29 15.88 -43.99
CA GLY A 1009 -54.35 17.00 -43.79
C GLY A 1009 -52.86 16.58 -43.86
N ALA A 1010 -51.93 17.17 -44.63
CA ALA A 1010 -51.68 18.56 -45.07
C ALA A 1010 -51.10 19.44 -43.93
N THR A 1011 -49.99 20.19 -44.08
CA THR A 1011 -49.23 20.66 -45.27
C THR A 1011 -47.69 20.71 -45.04
N SER A 1012 -46.94 20.99 -46.13
CA SER A 1012 -45.58 21.62 -46.24
C SER A 1012 -44.69 21.90 -45.01
N GLY A 1013 -43.36 21.84 -45.10
CA GLY A 1013 -42.47 21.57 -46.25
C GLY A 1013 -41.14 22.36 -46.20
N ALA A 1014 -40.19 22.00 -47.08
CA ALA A 1014 -38.91 22.68 -47.39
C ALA A 1014 -37.84 22.84 -46.28
N ALA A 1015 -36.60 22.44 -46.63
CA ALA A 1015 -35.37 22.94 -46.03
C ALA A 1015 -34.79 24.07 -46.92
N PRO A 1016 -33.85 24.88 -46.39
CA PRO A 1016 -32.59 25.04 -47.14
C PRO A 1016 -31.34 25.12 -46.24
N ALA A 1017 -30.16 25.16 -46.87
CA ALA A 1017 -28.85 25.31 -46.22
C ALA A 1017 -28.09 26.54 -46.76
N ALA A 1018 -27.24 27.18 -45.93
CA ALA A 1018 -26.33 28.26 -46.35
C ALA A 1018 -25.07 28.40 -45.45
N LYS A 1019 -24.09 29.18 -45.91
CA LYS A 1019 -22.67 29.18 -45.49
C LYS A 1019 -22.27 30.32 -44.52
N GLY A 1020 -21.22 30.08 -43.72
CA GLY A 1020 -20.20 31.07 -43.30
C GLY A 1020 -20.42 31.85 -41.99
N ALA A 1021 -19.49 32.67 -41.47
CA ALA A 1021 -18.01 32.69 -41.61
C ALA A 1021 -17.37 33.79 -40.69
N ARG A 1022 -16.48 33.42 -39.74
CA ARG A 1022 -15.69 34.32 -38.83
C ARG A 1022 -16.58 35.19 -37.89
N LYS A 1023 -16.12 35.82 -36.79
CA LYS A 1023 -14.79 36.29 -36.33
C LYS A 1023 -14.82 36.55 -34.79
N THR A 1024 -13.67 36.55 -34.08
CA THR A 1024 -13.43 37.12 -32.71
C THR A 1024 -14.24 36.55 -31.51
N ALA A 1025 -13.76 36.45 -30.24
CA ALA A 1025 -12.67 37.13 -29.52
C ALA A 1025 -12.03 36.28 -28.37
N ARG A 1026 -11.02 36.83 -27.66
CA ARG A 1026 -10.47 36.35 -26.35
C ARG A 1026 -11.57 36.41 -25.26
N ARG A 1027 -11.58 35.67 -24.14
CA ARG A 1027 -10.56 35.59 -23.06
C ARG A 1027 -11.00 34.60 -21.94
N ALA A 1028 -10.03 34.13 -21.15
CA ALA A 1028 -10.09 33.59 -19.77
C ALA A 1028 -11.43 33.10 -19.14
N SER A 1029 -11.42 31.87 -18.62
CA SER A 1029 -12.42 31.35 -17.67
C SER A 1029 -11.77 30.80 -16.39
N ALA A 1030 -11.47 31.69 -15.45
CA ALA A 1030 -11.22 31.33 -14.05
C ALA A 1030 -12.44 31.75 -13.21
N ARG A 1031 -13.11 30.79 -12.58
CA ARG A 1031 -14.08 30.95 -11.48
C ARG A 1031 -14.12 29.60 -10.73
N ALA A 1032 -13.92 29.51 -9.42
CA ALA A 1032 -14.41 30.32 -8.30
C ALA A 1032 -15.94 30.22 -8.14
N ALA A 1033 -16.35 29.71 -6.97
CA ALA A 1033 -17.74 29.36 -6.63
C ALA A 1033 -18.54 30.56 -6.08
N SER A 1034 -19.75 30.27 -5.56
CA SER A 1034 -20.74 31.17 -4.91
C SER A 1034 -21.75 31.86 -5.87
N PRO A 1035 -22.95 32.25 -5.39
CA PRO A 1035 -23.79 31.70 -4.29
C PRO A 1035 -25.30 31.63 -4.68
N VAL A 1036 -26.23 31.84 -3.72
CA VAL A 1036 -27.71 31.99 -3.86
C VAL A 1036 -28.45 30.64 -3.97
N ALA A 1037 -29.28 30.12 -3.04
CA ALA A 1037 -30.29 30.66 -2.08
C ALA A 1037 -31.60 31.09 -2.80
N GLU A 1038 -32.85 30.91 -2.34
CA GLU A 1038 -33.54 30.46 -1.10
C GLU A 1038 -34.87 29.76 -1.52
N ALA A 1039 -35.65 29.03 -0.71
CA ALA A 1039 -35.50 28.31 0.57
C ALA A 1039 -36.74 27.39 0.77
N GLY A 1040 -36.83 26.61 1.85
CA GLY A 1040 -38.02 25.80 2.19
C GLY A 1040 -37.86 25.01 3.50
N THR A 1041 -38.77 25.21 4.45
CA THR A 1041 -38.74 24.63 5.80
C THR A 1041 -39.35 23.23 5.89
N GLU A 1042 -38.70 22.31 6.61
CA GLU A 1042 -39.40 21.47 7.60
C GLU A 1042 -38.43 20.85 8.62
N THR A 1043 -38.85 20.74 9.88
CA THR A 1043 -38.04 20.21 11.00
C THR A 1043 -38.57 18.88 11.50
N ARG A 1044 -37.74 17.84 11.51
CA ARG A 1044 -37.98 16.61 12.29
C ARG A 1044 -36.67 15.99 12.78
N ALA A 1045 -36.60 15.74 14.08
CA ALA A 1045 -35.48 15.07 14.74
C ALA A 1045 -35.73 13.54 14.80
N PRO A 1046 -34.67 12.70 14.83
CA PRO A 1046 -34.80 11.26 15.05
C PRO A 1046 -35.22 10.95 16.50
N ALA A 1047 -36.03 9.91 16.69
CA ALA A 1047 -36.58 9.53 17.98
C ALA A 1047 -35.65 8.62 18.81
N ALA A 1048 -35.79 8.70 20.14
CA ALA A 1048 -35.18 7.79 21.11
C ALA A 1048 -36.12 6.61 21.45
N PRO A 1049 -35.61 5.47 21.96
CA PRO A 1049 -36.44 4.31 22.32
C PRO A 1049 -37.29 4.55 23.60
N PRO A 1050 -38.39 3.78 23.78
CA PRO A 1050 -39.35 4.00 24.87
C PRO A 1050 -38.88 3.43 26.23
N PRO A 1051 -39.35 4.00 27.36
CA PRO A 1051 -39.10 3.49 28.71
C PRO A 1051 -40.11 2.41 29.16
N THR A 1052 -39.75 1.65 30.19
CA THR A 1052 -40.64 0.78 30.97
C THR A 1052 -41.36 1.58 32.07
N PRO A 1053 -42.58 1.22 32.48
CA PRO A 1053 -43.34 1.92 33.52
C PRO A 1053 -42.83 1.62 34.94
N GLU A 1054 -43.07 2.58 35.84
CA GLU A 1054 -42.83 2.52 37.29
C GLU A 1054 -44.10 2.04 38.03
N GLU A 1055 -43.96 1.56 39.26
CA GLU A 1055 -44.66 2.16 40.40
C GLU A 1055 -43.93 1.82 41.72
N ASP A 1056 -44.00 2.72 42.72
CA ASP A 1056 -43.12 2.72 43.90
C ASP A 1056 -43.91 2.86 45.21
N ALA A 1057 -43.58 2.04 46.22
CA ALA A 1057 -44.14 2.13 47.57
C ALA A 1057 -43.31 1.36 48.63
N ALA A 1058 -42.63 2.09 49.51
CA ALA A 1058 -42.05 1.60 50.77
C ALA A 1058 -42.72 2.35 51.96
N PRO A 1059 -42.26 2.25 53.24
CA PRO A 1059 -41.37 1.28 53.90
C PRO A 1059 -41.95 0.74 55.25
N ARG A 1060 -41.24 -0.15 55.97
CA ARG A 1060 -41.07 -0.06 57.46
C ARG A 1060 -40.12 -1.09 58.14
N THR A 1061 -39.06 -0.54 58.76
CA THR A 1061 -38.47 -0.89 60.10
C THR A 1061 -38.11 -2.33 60.53
N ARG A 1062 -36.80 -2.53 60.78
CA ARG A 1062 -36.14 -3.21 61.94
C ARG A 1062 -36.96 -4.21 62.81
N ALA A 1063 -36.43 -5.43 63.01
CA ALA A 1063 -36.12 -5.97 64.34
C ALA A 1063 -35.16 -7.18 64.36
N ARG A 1064 -34.59 -7.45 65.55
CA ARG A 1064 -33.48 -8.34 65.91
C ARG A 1064 -33.80 -9.86 66.01
N ARG A 1065 -32.73 -10.65 65.83
CA ARG A 1065 -32.40 -11.96 66.50
C ARG A 1065 -33.21 -13.23 66.15
N ALA A 1066 -32.49 -14.35 66.20
CA ALA A 1066 -32.98 -15.72 65.98
C ALA A 1066 -33.48 -16.41 67.27
N PRO A 1067 -34.15 -17.57 67.13
CA PRO A 1067 -33.90 -18.70 68.02
C PRO A 1067 -33.53 -20.01 67.28
N ARG A 1068 -33.53 -21.13 68.01
CA ARG A 1068 -32.91 -22.44 67.67
C ARG A 1068 -33.95 -23.58 67.48
N ARG A 1069 -33.54 -24.63 66.75
CA ARG A 1069 -33.81 -26.09 66.98
C ARG A 1069 -35.23 -26.69 66.81
N GLY A 1070 -35.25 -27.93 66.30
CA GLY A 1070 -36.38 -28.89 66.26
C GLY A 1070 -36.53 -29.47 64.83
N ALA A 1071 -36.18 -30.72 64.50
CA ALA A 1071 -36.61 -32.06 64.97
C ALA A 1071 -37.97 -32.49 64.34
N ALA A 1072 -38.19 -33.71 63.82
CA ALA A 1072 -37.34 -34.91 63.66
C ALA A 1072 -37.87 -35.88 62.56
N ALA A 1073 -37.18 -37.02 62.37
CA ALA A 1073 -37.63 -38.27 61.69
C ALA A 1073 -37.71 -38.24 60.13
N GLU A 1074 -37.56 -39.37 59.39
CA GLU A 1074 -37.35 -40.78 59.79
C GLU A 1074 -36.61 -41.65 58.74
N GLY A 1075 -35.68 -42.51 59.20
CA GLY A 1075 -35.18 -43.76 58.57
C GLY A 1075 -34.39 -43.74 57.24
N ALA A 1076 -33.66 -44.80 56.84
CA ALA A 1076 -33.00 -45.89 57.60
C ALA A 1076 -32.01 -46.68 56.69
N SER A 1077 -30.94 -47.27 57.28
CA SER A 1077 -29.94 -48.20 56.68
C SER A 1077 -29.01 -47.66 55.55
N GLY A 1078 -27.72 -48.01 55.48
CA GLY A 1078 -26.87 -48.67 56.49
C GLY A 1078 -25.44 -49.01 56.01
N GLU A 1079 -24.42 -48.68 56.84
CA GLU A 1079 -23.08 -49.33 57.00
C GLU A 1079 -22.08 -49.31 55.82
N THR A 1080 -20.73 -49.25 55.94
CA THR A 1080 -19.72 -49.03 57.04
C THR A 1080 -18.41 -48.46 56.39
N GLY A 1081 -17.26 -48.14 57.03
CA GLY A 1081 -16.79 -48.29 58.43
C GLY A 1081 -15.50 -47.51 58.86
N ALA A 1082 -14.76 -46.83 57.96
CA ALA A 1082 -13.67 -45.86 58.22
C ALA A 1082 -12.21 -46.32 58.58
N ALA A 1083 -11.28 -45.34 58.50
CA ALA A 1083 -9.98 -45.18 59.20
C ALA A 1083 -8.65 -45.85 58.69
N ALA A 1084 -7.53 -45.38 59.25
CA ALA A 1084 -6.09 -45.64 58.94
C ALA A 1084 -5.23 -45.45 60.23
N PRO A 1085 -3.86 -45.47 60.30
CA PRO A 1085 -2.83 -45.75 59.28
C PRO A 1085 -1.78 -46.88 59.64
N PRO A 1086 -0.45 -46.68 59.88
CA PRO A 1086 0.65 -47.38 59.14
C PRO A 1086 1.55 -48.30 60.03
N PRO A 1087 2.60 -49.03 59.53
CA PRO A 1087 3.95 -48.43 59.32
C PRO A 1087 5.00 -49.13 58.36
N ARG A 1088 6.04 -48.35 57.98
CA ARG A 1088 7.48 -48.70 57.74
C ARG A 1088 7.97 -49.61 56.57
N ALA A 1089 9.07 -49.16 55.95
CA ALA A 1089 10.09 -49.94 55.22
C ALA A 1089 11.33 -50.22 56.10
N PRO A 1090 12.36 -50.97 55.63
CA PRO A 1090 13.68 -50.34 55.31
C PRO A 1090 14.39 -51.04 54.09
N THR A 1091 15.56 -50.63 53.56
CA THR A 1091 16.88 -50.38 54.21
C THR A 1091 17.69 -49.15 53.72
N ALA A 1092 18.86 -49.35 53.08
CA ALA A 1092 20.04 -48.47 53.06
C ALA A 1092 20.98 -48.86 51.89
N SER A 1093 22.16 -48.27 51.60
CA SER A 1093 23.02 -47.27 52.28
C SER A 1093 23.60 -46.27 51.22
N ALA A 1094 24.79 -45.65 51.20
CA ALA A 1094 26.05 -45.62 51.98
C ALA A 1094 26.92 -44.41 51.50
N ASP A 1095 27.98 -43.94 52.16
CA ASP A 1095 28.26 -43.76 53.60
C ASP A 1095 29.57 -42.92 53.81
N ALA A 1096 29.83 -42.50 55.07
CA ALA A 1096 31.14 -42.21 55.70
C ALA A 1096 32.13 -41.11 55.16
N PRO A 1097 33.03 -40.53 56.01
CA PRO A 1097 32.87 -40.13 57.44
C PRO A 1097 33.64 -38.85 57.91
N ALA A 1098 33.51 -38.51 59.21
CA ALA A 1098 34.41 -37.73 60.14
C ALA A 1098 34.37 -36.16 60.16
N ALA A 1099 34.56 -35.45 61.29
CA ALA A 1099 34.48 -35.77 62.75
C ALA A 1099 34.46 -34.50 63.70
N GLU A 1100 33.83 -34.62 64.89
CA GLU A 1100 34.03 -33.89 66.20
C GLU A 1100 34.00 -32.33 66.33
N THR A 1101 33.76 -31.66 67.48
CA THR A 1101 33.59 -31.99 68.94
C THR A 1101 32.65 -31.00 69.73
N ALA A 1102 31.98 -31.50 70.79
CA ALA A 1102 31.66 -30.82 72.10
C ALA A 1102 30.59 -29.63 72.18
N PRO A 1103 30.18 -29.11 73.39
CA PRO A 1103 28.78 -29.37 73.86
C PRO A 1103 28.00 -28.30 74.73
N ARG A 1104 26.69 -28.57 74.99
CA ARG A 1104 25.76 -27.94 76.00
C ARG A 1104 25.28 -26.49 75.74
N GLY A 1105 24.07 -26.02 76.13
CA GLY A 1105 22.85 -26.71 76.61
C GLY A 1105 21.76 -25.79 77.25
N ALA A 1106 20.50 -26.27 77.29
CA ALA A 1106 19.36 -25.90 78.18
C ALA A 1106 18.46 -24.63 77.99
N LYS A 1107 17.14 -24.88 77.90
CA LYS A 1107 15.94 -24.16 78.46
C LYS A 1107 15.73 -22.63 78.26
N GLY A 1108 14.52 -22.23 77.83
CA GLY A 1108 14.02 -20.84 78.04
C GLY A 1108 12.54 -20.60 77.67
N ARG A 1109 11.74 -19.98 78.57
CA ARG A 1109 10.31 -19.67 78.40
C ARG A 1109 10.05 -18.15 78.42
N ARG A 1110 9.11 -17.68 77.57
CA ARG A 1110 8.14 -16.55 77.80
C ARG A 1110 8.69 -15.10 77.97
N ARG A 1111 7.69 -14.18 77.91
CA ARG A 1111 7.56 -12.82 78.52
C ARG A 1111 7.94 -11.58 77.70
N ALA A 1112 6.97 -10.68 77.59
CA ALA A 1112 7.11 -9.21 77.51
C ALA A 1112 7.37 -8.65 78.93
N PRO A 1113 7.71 -7.34 79.19
CA PRO A 1113 6.90 -6.18 78.74
C PRO A 1113 7.63 -4.80 78.57
N ARG A 1114 6.84 -3.74 78.28
CA ARG A 1114 6.93 -2.30 78.69
C ARG A 1114 8.29 -1.56 78.78
N ALA A 1115 8.37 -0.39 78.13
CA ALA A 1115 8.70 0.93 78.74
C ALA A 1115 8.40 2.11 77.77
N ALA A 1116 8.43 3.35 78.29
CA ALA A 1116 8.34 4.69 77.64
C ALA A 1116 8.90 5.74 78.65
N PRO A 1117 8.88 7.09 78.44
CA PRO A 1117 8.83 7.95 77.24
C PRO A 1117 10.25 8.59 77.01
N PRO A 1118 10.54 9.88 76.65
CA PRO A 1118 9.87 11.21 76.86
C PRO A 1118 9.07 11.70 75.61
N GLU A 1119 8.23 12.77 75.57
CA GLU A 1119 8.28 14.18 76.04
C GLU A 1119 9.24 15.08 75.20
N ASP A 1120 8.93 16.33 74.79
CA ASP A 1120 7.76 17.21 75.03
C ASP A 1120 7.54 18.28 73.91
N GLY A 1121 6.42 19.03 73.97
CA GLY A 1121 6.14 20.29 73.22
C GLY A 1121 5.45 20.11 71.84
N GLY A 1122 4.44 20.89 71.42
CA GLY A 1122 3.79 22.09 72.00
C GLY A 1122 4.39 23.41 71.49
N ALA A 1123 3.63 24.45 71.09
CA ALA A 1123 2.19 24.62 70.87
C ALA A 1123 1.91 25.88 70.02
N ASP A 1124 0.62 26.11 69.66
CA ASP A 1124 0.03 27.40 69.22
C ASP A 1124 0.54 28.13 67.95
N GLY A 1125 -0.22 29.14 67.51
CA GLY A 1125 0.30 30.25 66.69
C GLY A 1125 -0.28 30.46 65.28
N GLY A 1126 -1.51 31.01 65.20
CA GLY A 1126 -1.78 32.06 64.20
C GLY A 1126 -1.38 33.45 64.76
N PRO A 1127 -1.64 34.57 64.08
CA PRO A 1127 -2.35 34.75 62.80
C PRO A 1127 -1.54 35.65 61.82
N GLY A 1128 -2.22 36.30 60.86
CA GLY A 1128 -1.84 37.67 60.47
C GLY A 1128 -1.80 38.00 58.98
N ALA A 1129 -2.71 38.90 58.56
CA ALA A 1129 -2.68 39.90 57.48
C ALA A 1129 -1.69 39.79 56.28
N GLY A 1130 -2.04 40.25 55.07
CA GLY A 1130 -3.29 40.92 54.66
C GLY A 1130 -3.02 42.09 53.68
N GLY A 1131 -4.00 42.40 52.83
CA GLY A 1131 -3.89 43.46 51.81
C GLY A 1131 -3.24 42.97 50.49
N GLY A 1132 -3.92 42.94 49.34
CA GLY A 1132 -5.36 43.07 49.08
C GLY A 1132 -5.75 44.28 48.22
N LYS A 1133 -7.03 44.25 47.81
CA LYS A 1133 -7.82 45.22 47.01
C LYS A 1133 -7.84 45.10 45.48
N ASP A 1134 -9.09 45.12 45.02
CA ASP A 1134 -9.69 45.69 43.81
C ASP A 1134 -9.18 45.22 42.42
N GLY A 1135 -10.04 44.76 41.50
CA GLY A 1135 -11.48 44.50 41.60
C GLY A 1135 -12.18 44.49 40.22
N GLY A 1136 -13.45 44.07 40.17
CA GLY A 1136 -14.35 44.45 39.07
C GLY A 1136 -14.58 43.48 37.90
N ALA A 1137 -15.67 42.72 38.03
CA ALA A 1137 -16.75 42.67 37.02
C ALA A 1137 -16.58 42.00 35.61
N ARG A 1138 -17.32 40.88 35.49
CA ARG A 1138 -18.42 40.65 34.48
C ARG A 1138 -18.11 40.24 33.02
N ARG A 1139 -18.77 39.14 32.65
CA ARG A 1139 -19.53 38.88 31.40
C ARG A 1139 -18.80 38.96 30.05
N GLY A 1140 -18.33 37.79 29.61
CA GLY A 1140 -19.05 36.95 28.63
C GLY A 1140 -19.11 37.38 27.15
N GLY A 1141 -19.68 36.51 26.31
CA GLY A 1141 -19.99 36.81 24.90
C GLY A 1141 -19.21 35.98 23.90
N ARG A 1142 -19.93 35.10 23.21
CA ARG A 1142 -19.51 34.32 22.03
C ARG A 1142 -18.87 35.20 20.94
N ARG A 1143 -17.88 34.65 20.24
CA ARG A 1143 -18.03 34.34 18.80
C ARG A 1143 -17.17 33.13 18.43
#